data_AF-K9WRC9-F1
#
_entry.id   AF-K9WRC9-F1
#
_cell.length_a   1.000
_cell.length_b   1.000
_cell.length_c   1.000
_cell.angle_alpha   90.00
_cell.angle_beta   90.00
_cell.angle_gamma   90.00
#
_symmetry.space_group_name_H-M   'P 1'
#
loop_
_entity.id
_entity.type
_entity.pdbx_description
1 polymer ?
#
loop_
_entity_poly.entity_id
_entity_poly.type
_entity_poly.pdbx_seq_one_letter_code
_entity_poly.pdbx_strand_id
1 'polypeptide(L)'
;MGYPRVLVVTSCTGEKRCKPENQLTLEDFKEKARLQQREAQLTQFACPAGQMYTGQQHLRAMEGVQLLRQSLGREAVDVVILSAGYGVIPEDKTIVPYEVTFNTMKGYEVGEWAKFLGAREAFEKAIAGYDLVFVLLGENYLRSLSLPVETSPDQTLVFLASKTTATHIQGLAARTFILSLSNAEAKRYHCGLVGLKGFLLKRGLEKVAKQPQLLETIYREPKEFERVINTDFVQLELPLEVERVQPVGKNGRKGRLKVKSQTTETNDELKEKDREFLAIPPLPPAPNIHLGMQYFIPEWDDKVDPNYDFYNDISPPGRDTYADDVYAHEIYNIPNYDGILVSKYIIDKSKKKKAKVDEIGIREYIRFSGKVMGDCGAFGYIKEEVPPYTSEQVLDYYQKGGFNYGVSVDHLIVGPFAEPGVREKRYDLTLHNADDFLRKHRAGGYEFKPMGAAQGWNPETYAKAVKACIEMGYDYIALGGLARTPSKQIIEILKAVHPHLTPNTRLHLFGVARMNAIPAFRHLGITSFDSASPLRRAWLGSGDNYNSLSGKKYAAIRVPPVDGYGVRVRRLLEAGVAKRETLKSLEQDALKALRQFDTGNLSLDETLEKVLAYDELVELPRDGKADPKAQAKRRAKHEVMYRKLLEDTPWKSCDCPICKEIQVEVVIFRGNNRNRRRGFHNTYVFYQRFKQIIKNLT
;
A
#
# COMPACT_ATOMS: atom_id res chain seq x y z
N MET A 1 17.29 -39.40 -10.65
CA MET A 1 16.66 -38.70 -11.78
C MET A 1 16.95 -37.23 -11.60
N GLY A 2 17.77 -36.66 -12.48
CA GLY A 2 18.27 -35.29 -12.33
C GLY A 2 17.17 -34.28 -12.64
N TYR A 3 17.08 -33.23 -11.83
CA TYR A 3 16.28 -32.05 -12.16
C TYR A 3 16.87 -31.32 -13.38
N PRO A 4 16.07 -30.53 -14.12
CA PRO A 4 16.59 -29.71 -15.22
C PRO A 4 17.70 -28.78 -14.71
N ARG A 5 18.74 -28.57 -15.51
CA ARG A 5 19.81 -27.61 -15.19
C ARG A 5 19.24 -26.19 -15.26
N VAL A 6 19.28 -25.48 -14.14
CA VAL A 6 18.66 -24.16 -14.00
C VAL A 6 19.68 -23.04 -14.09
N LEU A 7 19.40 -22.02 -14.90
CA LEU A 7 20.15 -20.77 -14.96
C LEU A 7 19.27 -19.57 -14.63
N VAL A 8 19.77 -18.66 -13.79
CA VAL A 8 19.18 -17.34 -13.55
C VAL A 8 20.05 -16.29 -14.21
N VAL A 9 19.49 -15.55 -15.16
CA VAL A 9 20.15 -14.40 -15.78
C VAL A 9 19.59 -13.10 -15.20
N THR A 10 20.44 -12.35 -14.51
CA THR A 10 20.13 -11.03 -13.94
C THR A 10 21.00 -9.93 -14.55
N SER A 11 20.72 -8.67 -14.22
CA SER A 11 21.50 -7.51 -14.67
C SER A 11 22.32 -6.91 -13.53
N CYS A 12 23.43 -6.26 -13.86
CA CYS A 12 24.14 -5.42 -12.90
C CYS A 12 23.24 -4.31 -12.32
N THR A 13 23.57 -3.87 -11.10
CA THR A 13 22.84 -2.78 -10.42
C THR A 13 23.72 -1.53 -10.26
N GLY A 14 23.07 -0.35 -10.26
CA GLY A 14 23.75 0.91 -9.95
C GLY A 14 24.24 0.97 -8.50
N GLU A 15 23.55 0.29 -7.58
CA GLU A 15 24.04 0.10 -6.21
C GLU A 15 25.07 -1.02 -6.17
N LYS A 16 26.23 -0.72 -5.57
CA LYS A 16 27.32 -1.67 -5.36
C LYS A 16 27.74 -1.65 -3.90
N ARG A 17 28.41 -2.71 -3.46
CA ARG A 17 28.87 -2.91 -2.07
C ARG A 17 29.75 -1.76 -1.58
N CYS A 18 30.58 -1.22 -2.46
CA CYS A 18 31.44 -0.07 -2.19
C CYS A 18 31.25 0.96 -3.31
N LYS A 19 31.31 2.25 -2.96
CA LYS A 19 31.22 3.38 -3.90
C LYS A 19 32.40 4.35 -3.72
N PRO A 20 33.64 3.94 -4.02
CA PRO A 20 34.77 4.86 -3.93
C PRO A 20 34.64 5.97 -4.99
N GLU A 21 35.22 7.14 -4.73
CA GLU A 21 35.13 8.27 -5.67
C GLU A 21 35.81 7.98 -7.01
N ASN A 22 36.83 7.12 -7.02
CA ASN A 22 37.62 6.74 -8.18
C ASN A 22 37.14 5.47 -8.91
N GLN A 23 35.85 5.11 -8.80
CA GLN A 23 35.21 3.99 -9.52
C GLN A 23 35.52 3.96 -11.01
N LEU A 24 35.48 2.76 -11.63
CA LEU A 24 35.63 2.68 -13.09
C LEU A 24 34.47 3.38 -13.79
N THR A 25 34.78 4.03 -14.90
CA THR A 25 33.82 4.74 -15.76
C THR A 25 33.74 4.06 -17.13
N LEU A 26 32.80 4.49 -17.97
CA LEU A 26 32.64 3.93 -19.32
C LEU A 26 33.95 3.97 -20.14
N GLU A 27 34.74 5.05 -20.00
CA GLU A 27 36.01 5.22 -20.70
C GLU A 27 37.05 4.15 -20.30
N ASP A 28 37.03 3.71 -19.05
CA ASP A 28 37.97 2.70 -18.57
C ASP A 28 37.72 1.33 -19.22
N PHE A 29 36.49 1.05 -19.70
CA PHE A 29 36.13 -0.21 -20.37
C PHE A 29 36.40 -0.21 -21.88
N LYS A 30 36.72 0.93 -22.49
CA LYS A 30 37.00 1.00 -23.94
C LYS A 30 38.35 0.40 -24.32
N GLU A 31 39.32 0.44 -23.41
CA GLU A 31 40.69 0.00 -23.64
C GLU A 31 41.13 -1.02 -22.60
N LYS A 32 41.52 -2.22 -23.05
CA LYS A 32 41.87 -3.33 -22.16
C LYS A 32 43.05 -3.02 -21.22
N ALA A 33 44.08 -2.34 -21.72
CA ALA A 33 45.25 -1.96 -20.92
C ALA A 33 44.89 -0.97 -19.80
N ARG A 34 44.04 0.02 -20.12
CA ARG A 34 43.52 0.99 -19.15
C ARG A 34 42.64 0.33 -18.10
N LEU A 35 41.75 -0.58 -18.52
CA LEU A 35 40.90 -1.35 -17.61
C LEU A 35 41.76 -2.10 -16.58
N GLN A 36 42.76 -2.86 -17.03
CA GLN A 36 43.64 -3.63 -16.14
C GLN A 36 44.37 -2.74 -15.11
N GLN A 37 44.88 -1.59 -15.55
CA GLN A 37 45.55 -0.65 -14.66
C GLN A 37 44.59 -0.07 -13.60
N ARG A 38 43.37 0.32 -14.02
CA ARG A 38 42.37 0.92 -13.13
C ARG A 38 41.75 -0.11 -12.19
N GLU A 39 41.59 -1.35 -12.61
CA GLU A 39 41.19 -2.46 -11.74
C GLU A 39 42.22 -2.70 -10.64
N ALA A 40 43.52 -2.69 -10.97
CA ALA A 40 44.59 -2.85 -9.99
C ALA A 40 44.53 -1.78 -8.88
N GLN A 41 44.18 -0.53 -9.22
CA GLN A 41 44.00 0.57 -8.25
C GLN A 41 42.80 0.37 -7.31
N LEU A 42 41.82 -0.43 -7.70
CA LEU A 42 40.59 -0.69 -6.95
C LEU A 42 40.57 -2.09 -6.31
N THR A 43 41.68 -2.82 -6.34
CA THR A 43 41.79 -4.20 -5.82
C THR A 43 41.27 -4.37 -4.40
N GLN A 44 41.47 -3.37 -3.53
CA GLN A 44 40.96 -3.41 -2.15
C GLN A 44 39.41 -3.47 -2.04
N PHE A 45 38.70 -3.08 -3.09
CA PHE A 45 37.24 -3.14 -3.19
C PHE A 45 36.74 -4.32 -4.03
N ALA A 46 37.65 -5.17 -4.52
CA ALA A 46 37.31 -6.28 -5.40
C ALA A 46 36.50 -7.34 -4.64
N CYS A 47 35.42 -7.82 -5.25
CA CYS A 47 34.67 -8.97 -4.73
C CYS A 47 33.93 -9.70 -5.86
N PRO A 48 33.45 -10.93 -5.64
CA PRO A 48 32.65 -11.66 -6.63
C PRO A 48 31.44 -10.84 -7.09
N ALA A 49 31.12 -10.90 -8.38
CA ALA A 49 30.02 -10.13 -8.97
C ALA A 49 28.67 -10.35 -8.26
N GLY A 50 28.40 -11.56 -7.79
CA GLY A 50 27.22 -11.89 -7.00
C GLY A 50 27.13 -11.16 -5.65
N GLN A 51 28.27 -10.72 -5.09
CA GLN A 51 28.37 -9.93 -3.86
C GLN A 51 28.55 -8.42 -4.13
N MET A 52 29.03 -8.06 -5.33
CA MET A 52 29.28 -6.67 -5.71
C MET A 52 27.99 -5.87 -5.81
N TYR A 53 26.96 -6.44 -6.44
CA TYR A 53 25.70 -5.74 -6.70
C TYR A 53 24.78 -5.77 -5.48
N THR A 54 24.24 -4.61 -5.10
CA THR A 54 23.41 -4.47 -3.90
C THR A 54 22.02 -3.89 -4.18
N GLY A 55 21.64 -3.74 -5.46
CA GLY A 55 20.30 -3.30 -5.81
C GLY A 55 19.21 -4.32 -5.45
N GLN A 56 18.01 -3.82 -5.14
CA GLN A 56 16.90 -4.63 -4.61
C GLN A 56 16.55 -5.87 -5.45
N GLN A 57 16.49 -5.78 -6.79
CA GLN A 57 16.24 -6.96 -7.63
C GLN A 57 17.32 -8.02 -7.45
N HIS A 58 18.60 -7.62 -7.45
CA HIS A 58 19.71 -8.56 -7.33
C HIS A 58 19.69 -9.24 -5.95
N LEU A 59 19.59 -8.47 -4.87
CA LEU A 59 19.53 -9.02 -3.52
C LEU A 59 18.39 -10.03 -3.36
N ARG A 60 17.18 -9.71 -3.84
CA ARG A 60 16.04 -10.64 -3.77
C ARG A 60 16.24 -11.90 -4.61
N ALA A 61 16.76 -11.77 -5.83
CA ALA A 61 17.05 -12.93 -6.67
C ALA A 61 18.08 -13.85 -5.99
N MET A 62 19.14 -13.27 -5.42
CA MET A 62 20.19 -14.01 -4.71
C MET A 62 19.69 -14.69 -3.43
N GLU A 63 18.76 -14.06 -2.68
CA GLU A 63 18.07 -14.72 -1.55
C GLU A 63 17.36 -16.01 -2.02
N GLY A 64 16.67 -15.97 -3.17
CA GLY A 64 15.99 -17.14 -3.74
C GLY A 64 16.95 -18.24 -4.19
N VAL A 65 18.02 -17.84 -4.87
CA VAL A 65 19.09 -18.73 -5.33
C VAL A 65 19.75 -19.43 -4.14
N GLN A 66 20.04 -18.70 -3.06
CA GLN A 66 20.62 -19.26 -1.84
C GLN A 66 19.69 -20.28 -1.17
N LEU A 67 18.38 -19.97 -1.06
CA LEU A 67 17.39 -20.90 -0.51
C LEU A 67 17.32 -22.21 -1.32
N LEU A 68 17.35 -22.11 -2.66
CA LEU A 68 17.35 -23.29 -3.51
C LEU A 68 18.63 -24.11 -3.35
N ARG A 69 19.80 -23.45 -3.34
CA ARG A 69 21.10 -24.11 -3.16
C ARG A 69 21.25 -24.77 -1.79
N GLN A 70 20.65 -24.18 -0.74
CA GLN A 70 20.60 -24.78 0.59
C GLN A 70 19.79 -26.08 0.61
N SER A 71 18.74 -26.17 -0.21
CA SER A 71 17.88 -27.36 -0.29
C SER A 71 18.43 -28.44 -1.23
N LEU A 72 18.93 -28.06 -2.41
CA LEU A 72 19.28 -28.99 -3.50
C LEU A 72 20.76 -29.04 -3.86
N GLY A 73 21.61 -28.27 -3.16
CA GLY A 73 23.04 -28.16 -3.42
C GLY A 73 23.41 -27.01 -4.36
N ARG A 74 24.70 -26.64 -4.40
CA ARG A 74 25.21 -25.51 -5.19
C ARG A 74 24.92 -25.64 -6.70
N GLU A 75 24.94 -26.87 -7.21
CA GLU A 75 24.70 -27.20 -8.62
C GLU A 75 23.23 -27.09 -9.05
N ALA A 76 22.31 -26.85 -8.11
CA ALA A 76 20.87 -26.77 -8.40
C ALA A 76 20.48 -25.55 -9.25
N VAL A 77 21.26 -24.47 -9.17
CA VAL A 77 21.02 -23.25 -9.94
C VAL A 77 22.30 -22.45 -10.08
N ASP A 78 22.57 -22.00 -11.30
CA ASP A 78 23.65 -21.07 -11.63
C ASP A 78 23.12 -19.66 -11.87
N VAL A 79 24.00 -18.67 -11.69
CA VAL A 79 23.68 -17.26 -11.87
C VAL A 79 24.68 -16.61 -12.81
N VAL A 80 24.15 -15.97 -13.83
CA VAL A 80 24.90 -15.14 -14.77
C VAL A 80 24.35 -13.71 -14.71
N ILE A 81 25.26 -12.75 -14.79
CA ILE A 81 24.97 -11.33 -14.65
C ILE A 81 25.37 -10.63 -15.95
N LEU A 82 24.41 -10.00 -16.61
CA LEU A 82 24.68 -9.08 -17.72
C LEU A 82 25.09 -7.71 -17.15
N SER A 83 26.37 -7.40 -17.27
CA SER A 83 27.02 -6.19 -16.81
C SER A 83 27.23 -5.21 -17.96
N ALA A 84 26.86 -3.94 -17.76
CA ALA A 84 27.13 -2.89 -18.73
C ALA A 84 28.62 -2.47 -18.79
N GLY A 85 29.46 -2.93 -17.84
CA GLY A 85 30.92 -2.78 -17.94
C GLY A 85 31.60 -4.07 -18.39
N TYR A 86 31.26 -5.19 -17.77
CA TYR A 86 31.99 -6.45 -17.90
C TYR A 86 31.38 -7.46 -18.89
N GLY A 87 30.26 -7.13 -19.53
CA GLY A 87 29.52 -8.05 -20.38
C GLY A 87 28.80 -9.13 -19.57
N VAL A 88 28.57 -10.30 -20.17
CA VAL A 88 27.93 -11.44 -19.51
C VAL A 88 28.98 -12.17 -18.67
N ILE A 89 28.80 -12.17 -17.34
CA ILE A 89 29.77 -12.74 -16.39
C ILE A 89 29.11 -13.68 -15.38
N PRO A 90 29.80 -14.73 -14.92
CA PRO A 90 29.29 -15.56 -13.82
C PRO A 90 29.37 -14.79 -12.49
N GLU A 91 28.55 -15.21 -11.52
CA GLU A 91 28.47 -14.54 -10.21
C GLU A 91 29.76 -14.60 -9.37
N ASP A 92 30.65 -15.55 -9.63
CA ASP A 92 31.91 -15.76 -8.92
C ASP A 92 33.06 -14.93 -9.50
N LYS A 93 32.89 -14.34 -10.69
CA LYS A 93 33.90 -13.46 -11.29
C LYS A 93 34.17 -12.27 -10.38
N THR A 94 35.40 -12.16 -9.92
CA THR A 94 35.88 -11.00 -9.17
C THR A 94 35.85 -9.76 -10.06
N ILE A 95 35.19 -8.71 -9.58
CA ILE A 95 35.09 -7.40 -10.24
C ILE A 95 35.34 -6.29 -9.23
N VAL A 96 35.63 -5.08 -9.71
CA VAL A 96 35.75 -3.86 -8.88
C VAL A 96 34.56 -2.92 -9.08
N PRO A 97 34.32 -1.95 -8.17
CA PRO A 97 33.25 -0.96 -8.32
C PRO A 97 33.38 -0.09 -9.58
N TYR A 98 32.25 0.16 -10.26
CA TYR A 98 32.19 0.95 -11.50
C TYR A 98 30.84 1.67 -11.63
N GLU A 99 30.78 2.76 -12.40
CA GLU A 99 29.55 3.53 -12.66
C GLU A 99 29.22 3.53 -14.16
N VAL A 100 28.71 2.38 -14.63
CA VAL A 100 28.25 2.17 -16.01
C VAL A 100 26.94 1.40 -15.98
N THR A 101 25.95 1.83 -16.77
CA THR A 101 24.65 1.14 -16.88
C THR A 101 24.03 1.39 -18.26
N PHE A 102 23.38 0.39 -18.83
CA PHE A 102 22.62 0.57 -20.08
C PHE A 102 21.42 1.50 -19.89
N ASN A 103 20.97 1.75 -18.65
CA ASN A 103 19.79 2.58 -18.39
C ASN A 103 20.05 4.09 -18.57
N THR A 104 21.31 4.53 -18.61
CA THR A 104 21.68 5.93 -18.89
C THR A 104 21.96 6.18 -20.37
N MET A 105 22.04 5.12 -21.17
CA MET A 105 22.34 5.17 -22.61
C MET A 105 21.05 5.27 -23.44
N LYS A 106 21.12 5.96 -24.58
CA LYS A 106 20.06 5.95 -25.60
C LYS A 106 20.00 4.61 -26.31
N GLY A 107 18.88 4.32 -26.98
CA GLY A 107 18.65 3.03 -27.61
C GLY A 107 19.71 2.58 -28.63
N TYR A 108 20.25 3.49 -29.44
CA TYR A 108 21.32 3.18 -30.39
C TYR A 108 22.65 2.93 -29.67
N GLU A 109 22.96 3.74 -28.65
CA GLU A 109 24.19 3.61 -27.84
C GLU A 109 24.23 2.27 -27.09
N VAL A 110 23.08 1.80 -26.58
CA VAL A 110 22.95 0.46 -26.00
C VAL A 110 23.32 -0.61 -27.01
N GLY A 111 22.87 -0.50 -28.26
CA GLY A 111 23.15 -1.48 -29.31
C GLY A 111 24.63 -1.51 -29.71
N GLU A 112 25.25 -0.35 -29.90
CA GLU A 112 26.69 -0.26 -30.23
C GLU A 112 27.57 -0.75 -29.08
N TRP A 113 27.27 -0.32 -27.85
CA TRP A 113 28.01 -0.74 -26.67
C TRP A 113 27.84 -2.25 -26.39
N ALA A 114 26.63 -2.79 -26.60
CA ALA A 114 26.39 -4.22 -26.44
C ALA A 114 27.14 -5.07 -27.47
N LYS A 115 27.27 -4.59 -28.72
CA LYS A 115 28.11 -5.22 -29.75
C LYS A 115 29.57 -5.19 -29.36
N PHE A 116 30.06 -4.06 -28.85
CA PHE A 116 31.43 -3.95 -28.33
C PHE A 116 31.70 -4.96 -27.20
N LEU A 117 30.73 -5.16 -26.30
CA LEU A 117 30.82 -6.14 -25.22
C LEU A 117 30.62 -7.61 -25.67
N GLY A 118 30.21 -7.87 -26.92
CA GLY A 118 29.81 -9.21 -27.38
C GLY A 118 28.66 -9.80 -26.56
N ALA A 119 27.74 -8.94 -26.10
CA ALA A 119 26.73 -9.33 -25.10
C ALA A 119 25.75 -10.40 -25.62
N ARG A 120 25.46 -10.39 -26.92
CA ARG A 120 24.56 -11.35 -27.56
C ARG A 120 25.19 -12.75 -27.59
N GLU A 121 26.37 -12.87 -28.17
CA GLU A 121 27.07 -14.14 -28.35
C GLU A 121 27.46 -14.75 -27.01
N ALA A 122 27.86 -13.90 -26.04
CA ALA A 122 28.16 -14.36 -24.69
C ALA A 122 26.91 -14.83 -23.94
N PHE A 123 25.74 -14.21 -24.17
CA PHE A 123 24.47 -14.67 -23.62
C PHE A 123 24.05 -16.02 -24.22
N GLU A 124 24.09 -16.15 -25.56
CA GLU A 124 23.79 -17.41 -26.27
C GLU A 124 24.65 -18.56 -25.75
N LYS A 125 25.97 -18.33 -25.61
CA LYS A 125 26.90 -19.30 -25.02
C LYS A 125 26.58 -19.64 -23.57
N ALA A 126 26.19 -18.64 -22.77
CA ALA A 126 25.89 -18.83 -21.35
C ALA A 126 24.62 -19.68 -21.13
N ILE A 127 23.60 -19.53 -21.99
CA ILE A 127 22.34 -20.27 -21.83
C ILE A 127 22.37 -21.67 -22.46
N ALA A 128 23.26 -21.95 -23.42
CA ALA A 128 23.24 -23.16 -24.24
C ALA A 128 23.27 -24.49 -23.45
N GLY A 129 23.91 -24.51 -22.27
CA GLY A 129 24.05 -25.71 -21.44
C GLY A 129 22.93 -25.95 -20.42
N TYR A 130 21.86 -25.16 -20.44
CA TYR A 130 20.82 -25.19 -19.41
C TYR A 130 19.43 -25.51 -19.99
N ASP A 131 18.66 -26.30 -19.26
CA ASP A 131 17.34 -26.75 -19.67
C ASP A 131 16.26 -25.71 -19.33
N LEU A 132 16.39 -25.04 -18.18
CA LEU A 132 15.45 -24.03 -17.68
C LEU A 132 16.18 -22.72 -17.37
N VAL A 133 15.79 -21.64 -18.05
CA VAL A 133 16.45 -20.34 -17.91
C VAL A 133 15.47 -19.25 -17.48
N PHE A 134 15.71 -18.65 -16.31
CA PHE A 134 14.97 -17.48 -15.83
C PHE A 134 15.67 -16.18 -16.24
N VAL A 135 14.98 -15.30 -16.95
CA VAL A 135 15.56 -14.05 -17.47
C VAL A 135 14.91 -12.84 -16.79
N LEU A 136 15.70 -12.13 -15.98
CA LEU A 136 15.29 -10.99 -15.13
C LEU A 136 15.71 -9.62 -15.72
N LEU A 137 16.09 -9.57 -17.00
CA LEU A 137 16.70 -8.39 -17.61
C LEU A 137 15.69 -7.25 -17.84
N GLY A 138 16.08 -6.01 -17.53
CA GLY A 138 15.30 -4.79 -17.82
C GLY A 138 15.22 -4.47 -19.31
N GLU A 139 14.46 -3.44 -19.69
CA GLU A 139 14.22 -3.10 -21.11
C GLU A 139 15.53 -2.88 -21.90
N ASN A 140 16.41 -1.99 -21.43
CA ASN A 140 17.67 -1.72 -22.13
C ASN A 140 18.64 -2.91 -22.09
N TYR A 141 18.58 -3.75 -21.06
CA TYR A 141 19.40 -4.97 -20.97
C TYR A 141 18.88 -6.09 -21.88
N LEU A 142 17.57 -6.18 -22.12
CA LEU A 142 17.01 -7.07 -23.15
C LEU A 142 17.33 -6.53 -24.55
N ARG A 143 17.26 -5.21 -24.73
CA ARG A 143 17.66 -4.56 -25.99
C ARG A 143 19.12 -4.84 -26.34
N SER A 144 20.04 -4.86 -25.36
CA SER A 144 21.45 -5.20 -25.62
C SER A 144 21.65 -6.62 -26.17
N LEU A 145 20.70 -7.54 -25.99
CA LEU A 145 20.79 -8.89 -26.55
C LEU A 145 20.37 -8.96 -28.02
N SER A 146 19.70 -7.92 -28.55
CA SER A 146 19.20 -7.88 -29.94
C SER A 146 18.44 -9.16 -30.33
N LEU A 147 17.38 -9.48 -29.57
CA LEU A 147 16.52 -10.64 -29.81
C LEU A 147 15.98 -10.70 -31.25
N PRO A 148 15.73 -11.90 -31.82
CA PRO A 148 15.88 -13.22 -31.20
C PRO A 148 17.34 -13.69 -31.12
N VAL A 149 17.65 -14.40 -30.04
CA VAL A 149 18.93 -15.08 -29.78
C VAL A 149 18.80 -16.56 -30.11
N GLU A 150 19.92 -17.21 -30.43
CA GLU A 150 19.94 -18.65 -30.67
C GLU A 150 19.57 -19.43 -29.39
N THR A 151 18.59 -20.33 -29.54
CA THR A 151 18.05 -21.17 -28.46
C THR A 151 17.71 -22.55 -29.02
N SER A 152 17.64 -23.57 -28.16
CA SER A 152 17.24 -24.93 -28.57
C SER A 152 15.76 -25.21 -28.24
N PRO A 153 15.03 -25.99 -29.07
CA PRO A 153 13.65 -26.41 -28.78
C PRO A 153 13.46 -27.16 -27.46
N ASP A 154 14.51 -27.84 -27.00
CA ASP A 154 14.49 -28.61 -25.74
C ASP A 154 14.61 -27.70 -24.50
N GLN A 155 14.97 -26.43 -24.67
CA GLN A 155 15.06 -25.47 -23.58
C GLN A 155 13.71 -24.83 -23.26
N THR A 156 13.61 -24.35 -22.03
CA THR A 156 12.50 -23.55 -21.53
C THR A 156 13.01 -22.22 -20.96
N LEU A 157 12.52 -21.10 -21.50
CA LEU A 157 12.87 -19.75 -21.05
C LEU A 157 11.68 -19.07 -20.38
N VAL A 158 11.88 -18.58 -19.16
CA VAL A 158 10.89 -17.82 -18.39
C VAL A 158 11.35 -16.37 -18.23
N PHE A 159 10.69 -15.45 -18.94
CA PHE A 159 10.99 -14.03 -18.90
C PHE A 159 10.12 -13.30 -17.89
N LEU A 160 10.74 -12.47 -17.05
CA LEU A 160 10.05 -11.51 -16.19
C LEU A 160 10.23 -10.12 -16.80
N ALA A 161 9.29 -9.69 -17.64
CA ALA A 161 9.44 -8.52 -18.50
C ALA A 161 8.18 -7.64 -18.49
N SER A 162 8.32 -6.35 -18.79
CA SER A 162 7.16 -5.45 -18.90
C SER A 162 6.31 -5.80 -20.12
N LYS A 163 5.04 -5.39 -20.15
CA LYS A 163 4.17 -5.56 -21.33
C LYS A 163 4.77 -4.96 -22.61
N THR A 164 5.42 -3.80 -22.51
CA THR A 164 6.10 -3.16 -23.64
C THR A 164 7.32 -3.96 -24.08
N THR A 165 8.07 -4.53 -23.14
CA THR A 165 9.26 -5.33 -23.49
C THR A 165 8.89 -6.71 -24.03
N ALA A 166 7.76 -7.28 -23.58
CA ALA A 166 7.24 -8.57 -24.02
C ALA A 166 6.99 -8.63 -25.54
N THR A 167 6.61 -7.52 -26.17
CA THR A 167 6.42 -7.46 -27.63
C THR A 167 7.70 -7.68 -28.42
N HIS A 168 8.87 -7.50 -27.79
CA HIS A 168 10.18 -7.71 -28.41
C HIS A 168 10.74 -9.12 -28.15
N ILE A 169 10.07 -9.95 -27.34
CA ILE A 169 10.48 -11.33 -27.05
C ILE A 169 9.67 -12.27 -27.95
N GLN A 170 10.14 -12.46 -29.18
CA GLN A 170 9.50 -13.28 -30.21
C GLN A 170 10.57 -14.00 -31.04
N GLY A 171 10.21 -15.10 -31.71
CA GLY A 171 11.11 -15.79 -32.65
C GLY A 171 12.22 -16.64 -32.02
N LEU A 172 12.07 -17.04 -30.76
CA LEU A 172 12.97 -18.02 -30.10
C LEU A 172 12.50 -19.44 -30.41
N ALA A 173 13.43 -20.39 -30.57
CA ALA A 173 13.11 -21.81 -30.78
C ALA A 173 12.70 -22.51 -29.48
N ALA A 174 13.21 -22.04 -28.33
CA ALA A 174 12.87 -22.57 -27.01
C ALA A 174 11.41 -22.32 -26.61
N ARG A 175 10.89 -23.20 -25.74
CA ARG A 175 9.59 -23.01 -25.09
C ARG A 175 9.64 -21.77 -24.20
N THR A 176 8.89 -20.73 -24.58
CA THR A 176 8.98 -19.42 -23.95
C THR A 176 7.71 -19.06 -23.18
N PHE A 177 7.88 -18.62 -21.92
CA PHE A 177 6.82 -17.99 -21.13
C PHE A 177 7.24 -16.59 -20.68
N ILE A 178 6.32 -15.64 -20.76
CA ILE A 178 6.57 -14.25 -20.36
C ILE A 178 5.59 -13.88 -19.25
N LEU A 179 6.11 -13.74 -18.03
CA LEU A 179 5.37 -13.15 -16.92
C LEU A 179 5.38 -11.62 -17.08
N SER A 180 4.23 -11.08 -17.47
CA SER A 180 4.08 -9.70 -17.96
C SER A 180 3.93 -8.67 -16.86
N LEU A 181 5.05 -8.14 -16.35
CA LEU A 181 5.11 -7.24 -15.21
C LEU A 181 4.60 -5.82 -15.47
N SER A 182 3.92 -5.26 -14.48
CA SER A 182 3.30 -3.95 -14.50
C SER A 182 3.28 -3.31 -13.11
N ASN A 183 2.88 -2.03 -13.05
CA ASN A 183 2.58 -1.38 -11.77
C ASN A 183 1.51 -2.13 -10.98
N ALA A 184 0.56 -2.79 -11.66
CA ALA A 184 -0.45 -3.60 -11.00
C ALA A 184 0.20 -4.82 -10.32
N GLU A 185 1.17 -5.49 -10.94
CA GLU A 185 1.90 -6.57 -10.26
C GLU A 185 2.83 -6.07 -9.16
N ALA A 186 3.51 -4.93 -9.33
CA ALA A 186 4.31 -4.34 -8.25
C ALA A 186 3.46 -4.09 -6.99
N LYS A 187 2.23 -3.59 -7.20
CA LYS A 187 1.22 -3.40 -6.17
C LYS A 187 0.71 -4.72 -5.61
N ARG A 188 0.36 -5.67 -6.49
CA ARG A 188 -0.06 -7.02 -6.15
C ARG A 188 0.92 -7.62 -5.14
N TYR A 189 2.20 -7.66 -5.48
CA TYR A 189 3.23 -8.32 -4.67
C TYR A 189 3.85 -7.44 -3.55
N HIS A 190 3.34 -6.23 -3.29
CA HIS A 190 3.91 -5.25 -2.33
C HIS A 190 5.41 -5.03 -2.49
N CYS A 191 5.91 -5.08 -3.73
CA CYS A 191 7.32 -4.95 -4.03
C CYS A 191 7.50 -3.79 -5.01
N GLY A 192 8.39 -2.85 -4.69
CA GLY A 192 8.71 -1.76 -5.60
C GLY A 192 9.15 -2.32 -6.96
N LEU A 193 8.79 -1.65 -8.06
CA LEU A 193 9.10 -2.09 -9.43
C LEU A 193 10.56 -2.52 -9.62
N VAL A 194 11.49 -1.80 -8.98
CA VAL A 194 12.93 -2.05 -9.05
C VAL A 194 13.33 -3.41 -8.45
N GLY A 195 12.57 -3.95 -7.50
CA GLY A 195 12.83 -5.25 -6.85
C GLY A 195 11.92 -6.39 -7.30
N LEU A 196 10.83 -6.09 -8.02
CA LEU A 196 9.74 -7.03 -8.30
C LEU A 196 10.21 -8.32 -8.98
N LYS A 197 11.07 -8.23 -9.99
CA LYS A 197 11.58 -9.41 -10.72
C LYS A 197 12.30 -10.38 -9.81
N GLY A 198 13.23 -9.85 -9.01
CA GLY A 198 13.99 -10.65 -8.05
C GLY A 198 13.11 -11.24 -6.96
N PHE A 199 12.11 -10.49 -6.49
CA PHE A 199 11.15 -10.97 -5.51
C PHE A 199 10.29 -12.14 -6.04
N LEU A 200 9.79 -12.04 -7.27
CA LEU A 200 8.97 -13.11 -7.88
C LEU A 200 9.78 -14.38 -8.11
N LEU A 201 11.01 -14.23 -8.62
CA LEU A 201 11.92 -15.37 -8.73
C LEU A 201 12.19 -15.99 -7.35
N LYS A 202 12.50 -15.17 -6.34
CA LYS A 202 12.71 -15.65 -4.97
C LYS A 202 11.57 -16.54 -4.49
N ARG A 203 10.32 -16.07 -4.64
CA ARG A 203 9.15 -16.85 -4.24
C ARG A 203 9.05 -18.18 -4.98
N GLY A 204 9.28 -18.17 -6.29
CA GLY A 204 9.25 -19.38 -7.10
C GLY A 204 10.32 -20.38 -6.65
N LEU A 205 11.56 -19.91 -6.48
CA LEU A 205 12.67 -20.74 -6.03
C LEU A 205 12.50 -21.23 -4.58
N GLU A 206 11.91 -20.43 -3.69
CA GLU A 206 11.58 -20.85 -2.32
C GLU A 206 10.55 -21.98 -2.32
N LYS A 207 9.57 -21.94 -3.22
CA LYS A 207 8.59 -23.02 -3.38
C LYS A 207 9.21 -24.28 -3.96
N VAL A 208 10.02 -24.12 -4.98
CA VAL A 208 10.83 -25.21 -5.54
C VAL A 208 11.73 -25.83 -4.48
N ALA A 209 12.37 -25.04 -3.62
CA ALA A 209 13.22 -25.55 -2.54
C ALA A 209 12.45 -26.45 -1.57
N LYS A 210 11.15 -26.22 -1.38
CA LYS A 210 10.25 -27.05 -0.57
C LYS A 210 9.65 -28.23 -1.35
N GLN A 211 9.52 -28.08 -2.66
CA GLN A 211 8.92 -29.05 -3.59
C GLN A 211 9.73 -29.13 -4.88
N PRO A 212 10.88 -29.84 -4.88
CA PRO A 212 11.82 -29.86 -6.00
C PRO A 212 11.23 -30.33 -7.34
N GLN A 213 10.21 -31.20 -7.31
CA GLN A 213 9.46 -31.66 -8.47
C GLN A 213 8.81 -30.52 -9.30
N LEU A 214 8.65 -29.34 -8.71
CA LEU A 214 8.16 -28.16 -9.41
C LEU A 214 9.14 -27.68 -10.49
N LEU A 215 10.45 -27.98 -10.41
CA LEU A 215 11.40 -27.66 -11.48
C LEU A 215 11.06 -28.38 -12.78
N GLU A 216 10.81 -29.69 -12.70
CA GLU A 216 10.41 -30.49 -13.85
C GLU A 216 9.06 -30.01 -14.40
N THR A 217 8.15 -29.62 -13.50
CA THR A 217 6.84 -29.08 -13.88
C THR A 217 6.97 -27.77 -14.65
N ILE A 218 7.75 -26.81 -14.14
CA ILE A 218 8.01 -25.53 -14.81
C ILE A 218 8.79 -25.73 -16.11
N TYR A 219 9.74 -26.66 -16.15
CA TYR A 219 10.47 -27.00 -17.36
C TYR A 219 9.55 -27.55 -18.46
N ARG A 220 8.59 -28.42 -18.13
CA ARG A 220 7.61 -28.96 -19.08
C ARG A 220 6.55 -27.95 -19.48
N GLU A 221 5.98 -27.25 -18.50
CA GLU A 221 4.90 -26.28 -18.66
C GLU A 221 5.28 -24.95 -17.98
N PRO A 222 5.97 -24.03 -18.67
CA PRO A 222 6.53 -22.83 -18.04
C PRO A 222 5.50 -21.85 -17.49
N LYS A 223 4.23 -21.94 -17.93
CA LYS A 223 3.12 -21.18 -17.34
C LYS A 223 2.85 -21.57 -15.88
N GLU A 224 3.21 -22.79 -15.48
CA GLU A 224 3.08 -23.23 -14.08
C GLU A 224 3.96 -22.41 -13.15
N PHE A 225 5.02 -21.74 -13.65
CA PHE A 225 5.77 -20.79 -12.83
C PHE A 225 4.87 -19.70 -12.25
N GLU A 226 3.91 -19.18 -13.03
CA GLU A 226 2.93 -18.22 -12.53
C GLU A 226 2.04 -18.82 -11.45
N ARG A 227 1.64 -20.09 -11.58
CA ARG A 227 0.89 -20.76 -10.50
C ARG A 227 1.74 -20.95 -9.26
N VAL A 228 2.98 -21.41 -9.39
CA VAL A 228 3.93 -21.65 -8.29
C VAL A 228 4.20 -20.38 -7.48
N ILE A 229 4.41 -19.23 -8.13
CA ILE A 229 4.56 -17.95 -7.43
C ILE A 229 3.23 -17.44 -6.84
N ASN A 230 2.10 -17.98 -7.32
CA ASN A 230 0.75 -17.62 -6.91
C ASN A 230 0.08 -18.60 -5.94
N THR A 231 0.72 -19.72 -5.58
CA THR A 231 0.11 -20.74 -4.71
C THR A 231 -0.15 -20.23 -3.28
N ASP A 232 0.57 -19.19 -2.83
CA ASP A 232 0.23 -18.41 -1.60
C ASP A 232 -0.21 -16.98 -1.94
N PHE A 233 -0.79 -16.80 -3.13
CA PHE A 233 -1.35 -15.54 -3.58
C PHE A 233 -2.86 -15.59 -3.47
N VAL A 234 -3.34 -15.94 -2.27
CA VAL A 234 -4.55 -15.32 -1.76
C VAL A 234 -4.24 -13.83 -1.71
N GLN A 235 -4.96 -13.08 -2.54
CA GLN A 235 -4.89 -11.64 -2.75
C GLN A 235 -4.77 -10.85 -1.42
N LEU A 236 -3.56 -10.70 -0.90
CA LEU A 236 -3.22 -9.58 -0.06
C LEU A 236 -2.84 -8.46 -0.99
N GLU A 237 -3.81 -7.63 -1.30
CA GLU A 237 -3.53 -6.24 -1.53
C GLU A 237 -3.68 -5.53 -0.20
N LEU A 238 -2.57 -5.13 0.44
CA LEU A 238 -2.49 -3.95 1.31
C LEU A 238 -1.90 -2.69 0.66
N PRO A 239 -2.59 -2.06 -0.33
CA PRO A 239 -2.39 -0.67 -0.65
C PRO A 239 -3.41 0.24 0.09
N LEU A 240 -2.88 1.12 0.94
CA LEU A 240 -3.37 2.51 1.01
C LEU A 240 -3.00 3.22 -0.30
N GLU A 241 -3.53 2.77 -1.43
CA GLU A 241 -3.48 3.49 -2.72
C GLU A 241 -4.73 3.11 -3.52
N VAL A 242 -5.57 4.10 -3.78
CA VAL A 242 -6.81 3.98 -4.56
C VAL A 242 -6.45 3.79 -6.04
N GLU A 243 -6.89 2.68 -6.64
CA GLU A 243 -6.91 2.53 -8.09
C GLU A 243 -7.87 3.54 -8.75
N ARG A 244 -7.42 4.08 -9.88
CA ARG A 244 -8.16 5.01 -10.72
C ARG A 244 -9.23 4.24 -11.50
N VAL A 245 -10.46 4.72 -11.43
CA VAL A 245 -11.55 4.33 -12.35
C VAL A 245 -11.08 4.56 -13.79
N GLN A 246 -11.12 3.52 -14.62
CA GLN A 246 -10.92 3.66 -16.06
C GLN A 246 -12.15 4.32 -16.69
N PRO A 247 -11.99 5.31 -17.59
CA PRO A 247 -13.10 5.86 -18.34
C PRO A 247 -13.58 4.87 -19.41
N VAL A 248 -14.90 4.71 -19.47
CA VAL A 248 -15.62 4.01 -20.55
C VAL A 248 -15.39 4.78 -21.86
N GLY A 249 -14.66 4.17 -22.80
CA GLY A 249 -14.49 4.67 -24.17
C GLY A 249 -15.37 3.88 -25.15
N LYS A 250 -16.21 4.60 -25.89
CA LYS A 250 -17.13 4.10 -26.92
C LYS A 250 -16.40 3.68 -28.21
N ASN A 251 -16.88 2.55 -28.77
CA ASN A 251 -17.06 2.16 -30.19
C ASN A 251 -15.89 2.10 -31.20
N GLY A 252 -15.77 0.92 -31.83
CA GLY A 252 -15.21 0.74 -33.18
C GLY A 252 -14.92 -0.71 -33.63
N ARG A 253 -15.95 -1.43 -34.12
CA ARG A 253 -15.99 -2.48 -35.19
C ARG A 253 -14.64 -3.13 -35.62
N LYS A 254 -14.44 -4.46 -35.73
CA LYS A 254 -15.16 -5.52 -36.50
C LYS A 254 -14.38 -6.85 -36.27
N GLY A 255 -15.06 -8.00 -36.23
CA GLY A 255 -14.38 -9.32 -36.33
C GLY A 255 -15.13 -10.45 -35.61
N ARG A 256 -16.02 -11.13 -36.33
CA ARG A 256 -16.94 -12.17 -35.89
C ARG A 256 -16.22 -13.54 -35.88
N LEU A 257 -16.39 -14.35 -34.84
CA LEU A 257 -16.61 -15.81 -34.93
C LEU A 257 -17.03 -16.38 -33.55
N LYS A 258 -18.10 -17.17 -33.57
CA LYS A 258 -18.86 -17.71 -32.43
C LYS A 258 -18.22 -19.00 -31.90
N VAL A 259 -18.26 -19.24 -30.59
CA VAL A 259 -18.73 -20.52 -29.99
C VAL A 259 -19.40 -20.21 -28.64
N LYS A 260 -20.55 -20.85 -28.39
CA LYS A 260 -21.45 -20.68 -27.23
C LYS A 260 -20.88 -21.35 -25.97
N SER A 261 -21.03 -20.71 -24.81
CA SER A 261 -21.52 -21.39 -23.60
C SER A 261 -22.43 -20.43 -22.83
N GLN A 262 -23.57 -20.96 -22.38
CA GLN A 262 -24.64 -20.24 -21.74
C GLN A 262 -24.31 -20.00 -20.27
N THR A 263 -24.30 -18.74 -19.84
CA THR A 263 -24.72 -18.35 -18.49
C THR A 263 -25.58 -17.11 -18.66
N THR A 264 -26.87 -17.26 -18.38
CA THR A 264 -27.87 -16.20 -18.31
C THR A 264 -27.47 -15.19 -17.23
N GLU A 265 -26.86 -14.09 -17.65
CA GLU A 265 -26.81 -12.86 -16.85
C GLU A 265 -28.24 -12.31 -16.76
N THR A 266 -28.82 -12.33 -15.57
CA THR A 266 -30.11 -11.70 -15.30
C THR A 266 -29.95 -10.18 -15.24
N ASN A 267 -31.00 -9.46 -15.65
CA ASN A 267 -31.12 -7.99 -15.63
C ASN A 267 -30.93 -7.31 -14.25
N ASP A 268 -30.56 -8.04 -13.19
CA ASP A 268 -30.42 -7.52 -11.83
C ASP A 268 -29.03 -6.93 -11.53
N GLU A 269 -27.95 -7.42 -12.16
CA GLU A 269 -26.60 -6.89 -11.89
C GLU A 269 -26.37 -5.48 -12.47
N LEU A 270 -27.09 -5.14 -13.54
CA LEU A 270 -27.09 -3.79 -14.12
C LEU A 270 -27.86 -2.78 -13.25
N LYS A 271 -28.78 -3.23 -12.38
CA LYS A 271 -29.50 -2.37 -11.42
C LYS A 271 -28.72 -2.10 -10.13
N GLU A 272 -27.69 -2.89 -9.81
CA GLU A 272 -26.94 -2.73 -8.55
C GLU A 272 -26.00 -1.51 -8.54
N LYS A 273 -25.51 -1.06 -9.70
CA LYS A 273 -24.57 0.09 -9.78
C LYS A 273 -25.22 1.45 -9.45
N ASP A 274 -26.55 1.54 -9.49
CA ASP A 274 -27.31 2.76 -9.21
C ASP A 274 -27.91 2.81 -7.79
N ARG A 275 -27.71 1.78 -6.96
CA ARG A 275 -28.21 1.79 -5.58
C ARG A 275 -27.21 2.46 -4.63
N GLU A 276 -27.64 3.52 -3.96
CA GLU A 276 -26.86 4.23 -2.93
C GLU A 276 -26.41 3.31 -1.78
N PHE A 277 -27.21 2.27 -1.49
CA PHE A 277 -26.98 1.31 -0.42
C PHE A 277 -26.98 -0.14 -0.93
N LEU A 278 -26.19 -0.99 -0.28
CA LEU A 278 -26.24 -2.45 -0.48
C LEU A 278 -27.58 -3.00 0.00
N ALA A 279 -28.07 -4.03 -0.69
CA ALA A 279 -29.31 -4.69 -0.31
C ALA A 279 -29.20 -5.29 1.11
N ILE A 280 -30.21 -5.04 1.92
CA ILE A 280 -30.37 -5.69 3.22
C ILE A 280 -30.74 -7.15 2.96
N PRO A 281 -30.00 -8.13 3.50
CA PRO A 281 -30.35 -9.53 3.32
C PRO A 281 -31.76 -9.86 3.82
N PRO A 282 -32.47 -10.80 3.19
CA PRO A 282 -33.83 -11.21 3.57
C PRO A 282 -33.81 -12.12 4.81
N LEU A 283 -33.21 -11.64 5.90
CA LEU A 283 -33.21 -12.25 7.23
C LEU A 283 -33.98 -11.34 8.18
N PRO A 284 -34.53 -11.84 9.29
CA PRO A 284 -35.07 -10.97 10.33
C PRO A 284 -33.96 -10.06 10.90
N PRO A 285 -34.27 -8.83 11.34
CA PRO A 285 -33.31 -8.00 12.04
C PRO A 285 -32.66 -8.74 13.20
N ALA A 286 -31.36 -8.56 13.40
CA ALA A 286 -30.64 -9.21 14.50
C ALA A 286 -31.24 -8.82 15.88
N PRO A 287 -31.26 -9.72 16.86
CA PRO A 287 -31.92 -9.47 18.16
C PRO A 287 -31.30 -8.31 18.95
N ASN A 288 -30.03 -8.00 18.70
CA ASN A 288 -29.28 -6.89 19.30
C ASN A 288 -29.44 -5.55 18.56
N ILE A 289 -30.31 -5.46 17.55
CA ILE A 289 -30.48 -4.25 16.73
C ILE A 289 -30.89 -3.02 17.57
N HIS A 290 -31.55 -3.21 18.71
CA HIS A 290 -31.96 -2.12 19.61
C HIS A 290 -30.78 -1.42 20.29
N LEU A 291 -29.57 -2.01 20.33
CA LEU A 291 -28.37 -1.42 20.92
C LEU A 291 -27.78 -0.26 20.10
N GLY A 292 -28.29 -0.04 18.89
CA GLY A 292 -27.79 0.99 17.97
C GLY A 292 -26.43 0.65 17.37
N MET A 293 -25.82 1.62 16.68
CA MET A 293 -24.50 1.48 16.08
C MET A 293 -23.63 2.69 16.47
N GLN A 294 -22.37 2.44 16.87
CA GLN A 294 -21.43 3.49 17.29
C GLN A 294 -20.19 3.54 16.38
N TYR A 295 -19.67 4.74 16.13
CA TYR A 295 -18.45 4.98 15.36
C TYR A 295 -17.27 5.37 16.27
N PHE A 296 -16.18 4.61 16.17
CA PHE A 296 -14.91 4.90 16.85
C PHE A 296 -13.86 5.43 15.87
N ILE A 297 -13.12 6.47 16.26
CA ILE A 297 -11.95 6.92 15.49
C ILE A 297 -10.67 6.27 16.07
N PRO A 298 -9.85 5.61 15.25
CA PRO A 298 -8.53 5.17 15.69
C PRO A 298 -7.59 6.36 15.91
N GLU A 299 -6.86 6.36 17.02
CA GLU A 299 -5.96 7.46 17.39
C GLU A 299 -4.52 7.27 16.89
N TRP A 300 -3.98 8.31 16.24
CA TRP A 300 -2.68 8.29 15.54
C TRP A 300 -1.83 9.56 15.76
N ASP A 301 -2.01 10.25 16.89
CA ASP A 301 -1.46 11.59 17.17
C ASP A 301 -1.88 12.62 16.12
N ASP A 302 -3.14 12.54 15.71
CA ASP A 302 -3.74 13.47 14.74
C ASP A 302 -4.20 14.72 15.48
N LYS A 303 -3.26 15.68 15.58
CA LYS A 303 -3.45 17.01 16.16
C LYS A 303 -3.05 18.13 15.20
N VAL A 304 -3.56 19.32 15.46
CA VAL A 304 -3.28 20.53 14.68
C VAL A 304 -3.01 21.71 15.60
N ASP A 305 -2.22 22.66 15.13
CA ASP A 305 -1.91 23.90 15.83
C ASP A 305 -3.11 24.87 15.71
N PRO A 306 -3.79 25.25 16.81
CA PRO A 306 -4.89 26.21 16.77
C PRO A 306 -4.45 27.61 16.35
N ASN A 307 -3.18 27.97 16.56
CA ASN A 307 -2.62 29.30 16.31
C ASN A 307 -1.78 29.35 15.02
N TYR A 308 -2.00 28.40 14.10
CA TYR A 308 -1.25 28.33 12.85
C TYR A 308 -1.53 29.52 11.94
N ASP A 309 -0.49 30.23 11.52
CA ASP A 309 -0.59 31.28 10.53
C ASP A 309 -0.64 30.66 9.13
N PHE A 310 -1.84 30.58 8.56
CA PHE A 310 -2.04 30.06 7.21
C PHE A 310 -1.47 30.99 6.12
N TYR A 311 -1.32 32.29 6.38
CA TYR A 311 -0.79 33.22 5.39
C TYR A 311 0.72 33.00 5.20
N ASN A 312 1.46 32.87 6.31
CA ASN A 312 2.91 32.71 6.32
C ASN A 312 3.38 31.26 6.46
N ASP A 313 2.47 30.31 6.67
CA ASP A 313 2.71 28.88 6.86
C ASP A 313 3.57 28.53 8.10
N ILE A 314 3.49 29.34 9.15
CA ILE A 314 4.30 29.20 10.36
C ILE A 314 3.45 28.87 11.60
N SER A 315 4.05 28.11 12.51
CA SER A 315 3.56 27.96 13.88
C SER A 315 4.25 28.99 14.79
N PRO A 316 3.60 29.42 15.89
CA PRO A 316 4.23 30.29 16.87
C PRO A 316 5.53 29.69 17.43
N PRO A 317 6.55 30.53 17.75
CA PRO A 317 7.77 30.06 18.39
C PRO A 317 7.47 29.52 19.79
N GLY A 318 8.23 28.50 20.23
CA GLY A 318 8.06 27.89 21.55
C GLY A 318 6.91 26.88 21.69
N ARG A 319 6.18 26.58 20.60
CA ARG A 319 5.08 25.60 20.54
C ARG A 319 5.51 24.20 21.02
N ASP A 320 4.79 23.67 22.00
CA ASP A 320 4.81 22.25 22.37
C ASP A 320 3.65 21.52 21.67
N THR A 321 3.99 20.64 20.71
CA THR A 321 3.01 19.86 19.94
C THR A 321 2.10 18.94 20.77
N TYR A 322 2.41 18.68 22.04
CA TYR A 322 1.53 17.97 22.95
C TYR A 322 0.61 18.93 23.70
N ALA A 323 1.16 19.97 24.32
CA ALA A 323 0.39 20.89 25.16
C ALA A 323 -0.50 21.83 24.34
N ASP A 324 0.02 22.35 23.22
CA ASP A 324 -0.60 23.46 22.49
C ASP A 324 -1.44 22.98 21.29
N ASP A 325 -1.15 21.81 20.73
CA ASP A 325 -1.93 21.28 19.61
C ASP A 325 -3.22 20.63 20.09
N VAL A 326 -4.28 20.80 19.30
CA VAL A 326 -5.62 20.30 19.61
C VAL A 326 -6.02 19.11 18.73
N TYR A 327 -6.75 18.17 19.31
CA TYR A 327 -7.40 17.08 18.61
C TYR A 327 -8.71 17.53 17.94
N ALA A 328 -9.27 16.68 17.08
CA ALA A 328 -10.57 16.95 16.46
C ALA A 328 -11.66 17.24 17.50
N HIS A 329 -11.80 16.42 18.55
CA HIS A 329 -12.85 16.59 19.57
C HIS A 329 -12.69 17.84 20.45
N GLU A 330 -11.58 18.57 20.35
CA GLU A 330 -11.38 19.86 21.03
C GLU A 330 -11.78 21.05 20.12
N ILE A 331 -11.89 20.83 18.81
CA ILE A 331 -12.31 21.85 17.82
C ILE A 331 -13.83 21.91 17.68
N TYR A 332 -14.51 20.77 17.81
CA TYR A 332 -15.96 20.67 17.62
C TYR A 332 -16.69 20.64 18.96
N ASN A 333 -17.76 21.44 19.10
CA ASN A 333 -18.60 21.46 20.31
C ASN A 333 -19.14 20.08 20.70
N ILE A 334 -19.41 19.23 19.70
CA ILE A 334 -19.80 17.84 19.87
C ILE A 334 -18.77 17.00 19.11
N PRO A 335 -18.13 16.01 19.76
CA PRO A 335 -17.19 15.11 19.10
C PRO A 335 -17.81 14.47 17.85
N ASN A 336 -17.01 14.43 16.79
CA ASN A 336 -17.36 13.93 15.47
C ASN A 336 -17.20 12.40 15.35
N TYR A 337 -17.39 11.70 16.48
CA TYR A 337 -17.33 10.25 16.66
C TYR A 337 -17.86 9.90 18.07
N ASP A 338 -18.33 8.68 18.28
CA ASP A 338 -18.88 8.21 19.56
C ASP A 338 -17.80 7.76 20.56
N GLY A 339 -16.59 7.46 20.07
CA GLY A 339 -15.47 7.04 20.90
C GLY A 339 -14.14 7.03 20.16
N ILE A 340 -13.06 6.76 20.89
CA ILE A 340 -11.70 6.67 20.37
C ILE A 340 -11.16 5.26 20.59
N LEU A 341 -10.50 4.70 19.58
CA LEU A 341 -9.76 3.44 19.67
C LEU A 341 -8.26 3.73 19.78
N VAL A 342 -7.61 3.17 20.79
CA VAL A 342 -6.16 3.33 21.01
C VAL A 342 -5.47 1.97 20.94
N SER A 343 -4.43 1.91 20.11
CA SER A 343 -3.59 0.72 19.97
C SER A 343 -2.41 0.76 20.95
N LYS A 344 -2.32 -0.25 21.82
CA LYS A 344 -1.19 -0.45 22.74
C LYS A 344 0.14 -0.51 22.00
N TYR A 345 0.20 -1.25 20.88
CA TYR A 345 1.40 -1.33 20.05
C TYR A 345 1.89 0.04 19.55
N ILE A 346 0.98 0.95 19.21
CA ILE A 346 1.36 2.32 18.78
C ILE A 346 1.89 3.14 19.94
N ILE A 347 1.34 2.98 21.16
CA ILE A 347 1.87 3.64 22.36
C ILE A 347 3.28 3.13 22.68
N ASP A 348 3.49 1.80 22.66
CA ASP A 348 4.76 1.17 23.00
C ASP A 348 5.91 1.52 22.03
N LYS A 349 5.60 1.97 20.80
CA LYS A 349 6.63 2.39 19.83
C LYS A 349 7.44 3.62 20.25
N SER A 350 6.86 4.51 21.06
CA SER A 350 7.53 5.74 21.47
C SER A 350 7.73 5.74 22.98
N LYS A 351 8.99 5.64 23.42
CA LYS A 351 9.36 5.67 24.84
C LYS A 351 8.81 6.90 25.55
N LYS A 352 8.86 8.08 24.90
CA LYS A 352 8.33 9.33 25.44
C LYS A 352 6.80 9.27 25.58
N LYS A 353 6.10 8.78 24.55
CA LYS A 353 4.64 8.65 24.58
C LYS A 353 4.19 7.68 25.66
N LYS A 354 4.82 6.50 25.70
CA LYS A 354 4.57 5.49 26.71
C LYS A 354 4.76 6.02 28.11
N ALA A 355 5.90 6.65 28.41
CA ALA A 355 6.16 7.21 29.74
C ALA A 355 5.09 8.24 30.15
N LYS A 356 4.66 9.10 29.22
CA LYS A 356 3.58 10.06 29.50
C LYS A 356 2.25 9.36 29.76
N VAL A 357 1.87 8.39 28.92
CA VAL A 357 0.61 7.62 29.10
C VAL A 357 0.63 6.81 30.40
N ASP A 358 1.77 6.24 30.78
CA ASP A 358 1.93 5.51 32.04
C ASP A 358 1.84 6.44 33.26
N GLU A 359 2.24 7.71 33.12
CA GLU A 359 2.17 8.75 34.16
C GLU A 359 0.75 9.28 34.38
N ILE A 360 0.03 9.65 33.31
CA ILE A 360 -1.26 10.37 33.40
C ILE A 360 -2.48 9.57 32.96
N GLY A 361 -2.29 8.37 32.40
CA GLY A 361 -3.35 7.57 31.79
C GLY A 361 -3.68 7.98 30.35
N ILE A 362 -4.33 7.10 29.58
CA ILE A 362 -4.60 7.37 28.16
C ILE A 362 -5.67 8.45 27.99
N ARG A 363 -6.66 8.50 28.90
CA ARG A 363 -7.78 9.44 28.86
C ARG A 363 -7.31 10.90 28.94
N GLU A 364 -6.43 11.18 29.89
CA GLU A 364 -5.81 12.51 30.05
C GLU A 364 -4.84 12.80 28.89
N TYR A 365 -4.11 11.78 28.42
CA TYR A 365 -3.19 11.95 27.28
C TYR A 365 -3.88 12.39 25.99
N ILE A 366 -5.05 11.82 25.69
CA ILE A 366 -5.84 12.18 24.50
C ILE A 366 -6.87 13.27 24.78
N ARG A 367 -6.98 13.76 26.02
CA ARG A 367 -7.92 14.82 26.47
C ARG A 367 -9.39 14.57 26.11
N PHE A 368 -9.81 13.30 26.14
CA PHE A 368 -11.15 12.91 25.72
C PHE A 368 -11.99 12.32 26.86
N SER A 369 -13.13 12.96 27.14
CA SER A 369 -14.04 12.52 28.20
C SER A 369 -15.02 11.41 27.77
N GLY A 370 -15.11 11.09 26.48
CA GLY A 370 -16.04 10.07 25.96
C GLY A 370 -15.52 8.64 26.10
N LYS A 371 -16.04 7.72 25.27
CA LYS A 371 -15.70 6.29 25.32
C LYS A 371 -14.31 6.01 24.72
N VAL A 372 -13.44 5.33 25.46
CA VAL A 372 -12.12 4.89 24.98
C VAL A 372 -12.05 3.36 24.91
N MET A 373 -11.70 2.84 23.74
CA MET A 373 -11.52 1.41 23.47
C MET A 373 -10.03 1.12 23.29
N GLY A 374 -9.54 0.10 23.98
CA GLY A 374 -8.17 -0.39 23.88
C GLY A 374 -8.07 -1.60 22.97
N ASP A 375 -7.11 -1.56 22.06
CA ASP A 375 -6.72 -2.67 21.18
C ASP A 375 -5.23 -2.99 21.40
N CYS A 376 -4.87 -4.27 21.33
CA CYS A 376 -3.47 -4.70 21.38
C CYS A 376 -2.68 -4.20 20.16
N GLY A 377 -3.33 -4.01 19.01
CA GLY A 377 -2.71 -3.56 17.78
C GLY A 377 -2.11 -4.70 16.96
N ALA A 378 -2.86 -5.78 16.74
CA ALA A 378 -2.36 -7.00 16.08
C ALA A 378 -1.78 -6.80 14.68
N PHE A 379 -2.16 -5.74 13.98
CA PHE A 379 -1.50 -5.35 12.72
C PHE A 379 0.00 -5.04 12.91
N GLY A 380 0.37 -4.54 14.08
CA GLY A 380 1.73 -4.16 14.45
C GLY A 380 2.69 -5.33 14.64
N TYR A 381 2.19 -6.41 15.23
CA TYR A 381 2.96 -7.63 15.52
C TYR A 381 2.50 -8.83 14.67
N ILE A 382 1.84 -8.58 13.54
CA ILE A 382 1.31 -9.63 12.66
C ILE A 382 2.39 -10.62 12.16
N LYS A 383 3.65 -10.17 12.10
CA LYS A 383 4.81 -10.95 11.66
C LYS A 383 5.44 -11.78 12.77
N GLU A 384 5.11 -11.52 14.02
CA GLU A 384 5.57 -12.32 15.14
C GLU A 384 4.91 -13.71 15.08
N GLU A 385 5.58 -14.70 15.66
CA GLU A 385 5.04 -16.06 15.76
C GLU A 385 3.86 -16.12 16.75
N VAL A 386 4.00 -15.38 17.86
CA VAL A 386 2.99 -15.21 18.90
C VAL A 386 2.87 -13.73 19.27
N PRO A 387 1.72 -13.27 19.79
CA PRO A 387 1.57 -11.91 20.28
C PRO A 387 2.60 -11.57 21.37
N PRO A 388 3.15 -10.35 21.39
CA PRO A 388 4.20 -9.95 22.33
C PRO A 388 3.66 -9.58 23.73
N TYR A 389 2.38 -9.82 23.99
CA TYR A 389 1.69 -9.38 25.18
C TYR A 389 0.98 -10.54 25.86
N THR A 390 1.03 -10.58 27.19
CA THR A 390 0.21 -11.49 27.99
C THR A 390 -1.12 -10.84 28.36
N SER A 391 -2.13 -11.66 28.69
CA SER A 391 -3.43 -11.15 29.16
C SER A 391 -3.28 -10.20 30.35
N GLU A 392 -2.46 -10.54 31.34
CA GLU A 392 -2.23 -9.72 32.56
C GLU A 392 -1.66 -8.35 32.22
N GLN A 393 -0.64 -8.30 31.36
CA GLN A 393 -0.04 -7.03 30.94
C GLN A 393 -1.06 -6.12 30.24
N VAL A 394 -1.97 -6.70 29.48
CA VAL A 394 -2.99 -5.94 28.74
C VAL A 394 -4.13 -5.51 29.65
N LEU A 395 -4.59 -6.37 30.58
CA LEU A 395 -5.58 -6.04 31.60
C LEU A 395 -5.10 -4.85 32.46
N ASP A 396 -3.88 -4.92 32.97
CA ASP A 396 -3.28 -3.85 33.78
C ASP A 396 -3.15 -2.54 33.00
N TYR A 397 -2.74 -2.64 31.72
CA TYR A 397 -2.65 -1.48 30.85
C TYR A 397 -4.01 -0.80 30.66
N TYR A 398 -5.08 -1.58 30.43
CA TYR A 398 -6.42 -1.02 30.24
C TYR A 398 -6.99 -0.40 31.51
N GLN A 399 -6.76 -1.01 32.67
CA GLN A 399 -7.20 -0.45 33.95
C GLN A 399 -6.46 0.83 34.29
N LYS A 400 -5.12 0.81 34.26
CA LYS A 400 -4.28 1.99 34.54
C LYS A 400 -4.55 3.14 33.56
N GLY A 401 -4.84 2.81 32.31
CA GLY A 401 -5.17 3.81 31.29
C GLY A 401 -6.55 4.46 31.45
N GLY A 402 -7.47 3.87 32.22
CA GLY A 402 -8.85 4.35 32.34
C GLY A 402 -9.69 4.08 31.09
N PHE A 403 -9.48 2.92 30.45
CA PHE A 403 -10.26 2.51 29.27
C PHE A 403 -11.69 2.12 29.65
N ASN A 404 -12.65 2.37 28.76
CA ASN A 404 -14.02 1.88 28.93
C ASN A 404 -14.19 0.44 28.41
N TYR A 405 -13.45 0.10 27.36
CA TYR A 405 -13.47 -1.19 26.71
C TYR A 405 -12.05 -1.69 26.46
N GLY A 406 -11.79 -2.98 26.68
CA GLY A 406 -10.47 -3.59 26.47
C GLY A 406 -10.56 -4.91 25.72
N VAL A 407 -9.86 -5.00 24.59
CA VAL A 407 -9.91 -6.16 23.68
C VAL A 407 -8.87 -7.20 24.09
N SER A 408 -9.28 -8.48 24.15
CA SER A 408 -8.38 -9.59 24.45
C SER A 408 -7.25 -9.71 23.40
N VAL A 409 -6.12 -10.28 23.80
CA VAL A 409 -4.97 -10.47 22.91
C VAL A 409 -5.33 -11.39 21.75
N ASP A 410 -5.11 -10.96 20.52
CA ASP A 410 -5.48 -11.70 19.32
C ASP A 410 -4.29 -11.88 18.35
N HIS A 411 -4.49 -12.72 17.34
CA HIS A 411 -3.53 -12.85 16.25
C HIS A 411 -4.22 -12.91 14.90
N LEU A 412 -4.01 -11.86 14.08
CA LEU A 412 -4.68 -11.72 12.78
C LEU A 412 -4.44 -12.90 11.84
N ILE A 413 -5.53 -13.35 11.22
CA ILE A 413 -5.55 -14.38 10.17
C ILE A 413 -5.85 -13.70 8.84
N VAL A 414 -4.83 -13.12 8.23
CA VAL A 414 -4.95 -12.47 6.91
C VAL A 414 -3.75 -12.81 6.06
N GLY A 415 -3.98 -13.02 4.76
CA GLY A 415 -2.89 -13.17 3.80
C GLY A 415 -2.02 -14.40 3.98
N PRO A 416 -0.67 -14.30 4.09
CA PRO A 416 0.17 -15.49 4.22
C PRO A 416 -0.10 -16.22 5.55
N PHE A 417 -0.77 -15.55 6.49
CA PHE A 417 -1.15 -16.11 7.78
C PHE A 417 -2.54 -16.74 7.77
N ALA A 418 -3.24 -16.68 6.62
CA ALA A 418 -4.50 -17.39 6.37
C ALA A 418 -4.29 -18.76 5.69
N GLU A 419 -3.04 -19.21 5.59
CA GLU A 419 -2.68 -20.53 5.08
C GLU A 419 -2.99 -21.64 6.10
N PRO A 420 -3.44 -22.83 5.66
CA PRO A 420 -3.63 -23.99 6.52
C PRO A 420 -2.38 -24.31 7.36
N GLY A 421 -2.59 -24.69 8.61
CA GLY A 421 -1.55 -24.94 9.62
C GLY A 421 -1.18 -23.68 10.43
N VAL A 422 -1.19 -22.49 9.82
CA VAL A 422 -0.93 -21.22 10.54
C VAL A 422 -2.22 -20.61 11.04
N ARG A 423 -3.26 -20.58 10.19
CA ARG A 423 -4.55 -19.97 10.53
C ARG A 423 -5.23 -20.69 11.70
N GLU A 424 -5.18 -22.02 11.75
CA GLU A 424 -5.75 -22.80 12.85
C GLU A 424 -5.03 -22.50 14.17
N LYS A 425 -3.68 -22.46 14.15
CA LYS A 425 -2.89 -22.09 15.33
C LYS A 425 -3.23 -20.69 15.85
N ARG A 426 -3.34 -19.70 14.97
CA ARG A 426 -3.69 -18.32 15.34
C ARG A 426 -5.14 -18.20 15.83
N TYR A 427 -6.04 -18.98 15.24
CA TYR A 427 -7.44 -19.06 15.65
C TYR A 427 -7.56 -19.63 17.06
N ASP A 428 -6.94 -20.78 17.31
CA ASP A 428 -6.96 -21.45 18.61
C ASP A 428 -6.27 -20.59 19.67
N LEU A 429 -5.14 -19.96 19.34
CA LEU A 429 -4.44 -19.01 20.22
C LEU A 429 -5.31 -17.81 20.57
N THR A 430 -6.03 -17.24 19.58
CA THR A 430 -6.92 -16.10 19.82
C THR A 430 -8.07 -16.47 20.77
N LEU A 431 -8.69 -17.64 20.60
CA LEU A 431 -9.75 -18.10 21.50
C LEU A 431 -9.22 -18.47 22.88
N HIS A 432 -8.03 -19.08 22.97
CA HIS A 432 -7.38 -19.37 24.24
C HIS A 432 -7.07 -18.07 25.02
N ASN A 433 -6.53 -17.07 24.33
CA ASN A 433 -6.25 -15.76 24.92
C ASN A 433 -7.55 -15.05 25.35
N ALA A 434 -8.64 -15.18 24.59
CA ALA A 434 -9.93 -14.63 24.99
C ALA A 434 -10.45 -15.27 26.29
N ASP A 435 -10.39 -16.60 26.40
CA ASP A 435 -10.76 -17.30 27.64
C ASP A 435 -9.88 -16.85 28.83
N ASP A 436 -8.54 -16.87 28.65
CA ASP A 436 -7.60 -16.47 29.70
C ASP A 436 -7.82 -15.02 30.15
N PHE A 437 -8.01 -14.11 29.19
CA PHE A 437 -8.28 -12.71 29.45
C PHE A 437 -9.56 -12.52 30.26
N LEU A 438 -10.65 -13.21 29.92
CA LEU A 438 -11.92 -13.09 30.64
C LEU A 438 -11.85 -13.69 32.05
N ARG A 439 -11.21 -14.85 32.23
CA ARG A 439 -11.02 -15.46 33.55
C ARG A 439 -10.22 -14.55 34.47
N LYS A 440 -9.10 -14.00 33.97
CA LYS A 440 -8.25 -13.08 34.73
C LYS A 440 -8.91 -11.73 34.97
N HIS A 441 -9.69 -11.23 34.00
CA HIS A 441 -10.52 -10.02 34.17
C HIS A 441 -11.45 -10.16 35.38
N ARG A 442 -12.19 -11.28 35.45
CA ARG A 442 -13.12 -11.56 36.56
C ARG A 442 -12.40 -11.75 37.89
N ALA A 443 -11.29 -12.49 37.89
CA ALA A 443 -10.53 -12.77 39.11
C ALA A 443 -9.83 -11.52 39.68
N GLY A 444 -9.36 -10.63 38.81
CA GLY A 444 -8.64 -9.41 39.19
C GLY A 444 -9.53 -8.21 39.54
N GLY A 445 -10.86 -8.32 39.40
CA GLY A 445 -11.79 -7.23 39.73
C GLY A 445 -11.65 -5.99 38.83
N TYR A 446 -11.26 -6.17 37.57
CA TYR A 446 -11.07 -5.08 36.61
C TYR A 446 -12.41 -4.43 36.23
N GLU A 447 -12.43 -3.09 36.12
CA GLU A 447 -13.69 -2.32 35.99
C GLU A 447 -14.10 -2.07 34.53
N PHE A 448 -13.13 -1.96 33.62
CA PHE A 448 -13.42 -1.78 32.20
C PHE A 448 -14.15 -3.00 31.64
N LYS A 449 -14.94 -2.79 30.58
CA LYS A 449 -15.70 -3.89 29.98
C LYS A 449 -14.80 -4.72 29.04
N PRO A 450 -14.63 -6.04 29.27
CA PRO A 450 -13.79 -6.86 28.44
C PRO A 450 -14.48 -7.15 27.11
N MET A 451 -13.70 -7.17 26.03
CA MET A 451 -14.14 -7.49 24.67
C MET A 451 -13.38 -8.71 24.14
N GLY A 452 -14.11 -9.72 23.65
CA GLY A 452 -13.50 -10.92 23.09
C GLY A 452 -13.12 -10.68 21.63
N ALA A 453 -11.85 -10.86 21.27
CA ALA A 453 -11.42 -10.81 19.88
C ALA A 453 -11.79 -12.12 19.16
N ALA A 454 -12.42 -12.00 17.99
CA ALA A 454 -12.79 -13.12 17.14
C ALA A 454 -12.14 -12.97 15.76
N GLN A 455 -11.39 -14.00 15.37
CA GLN A 455 -10.70 -14.10 14.08
C GLN A 455 -11.28 -15.26 13.27
N GLY A 456 -11.05 -15.25 11.96
CA GLY A 456 -11.49 -16.31 11.06
C GLY A 456 -11.04 -16.05 9.62
N TRP A 457 -11.28 -17.01 8.74
CA TRP A 457 -10.93 -16.91 7.32
C TRP A 457 -12.10 -17.20 6.37
N ASN A 458 -13.24 -17.65 6.90
CA ASN A 458 -14.48 -17.90 6.17
C ASN A 458 -15.71 -17.68 7.09
N PRO A 459 -16.94 -17.61 6.56
CA PRO A 459 -18.13 -17.39 7.37
C PRO A 459 -18.30 -18.36 8.54
N GLU A 460 -18.01 -19.64 8.33
CA GLU A 460 -18.19 -20.69 9.33
C GLU A 460 -17.24 -20.53 10.52
N THR A 461 -15.99 -20.15 10.28
CA THR A 461 -14.99 -19.95 11.35
C THR A 461 -15.26 -18.70 12.16
N TYR A 462 -15.68 -17.60 11.53
CA TYR A 462 -16.13 -16.42 12.28
C TYR A 462 -17.36 -16.72 13.14
N ALA A 463 -18.35 -17.44 12.60
CA ALA A 463 -19.54 -17.84 13.36
C ALA A 463 -19.17 -18.68 14.59
N LYS A 464 -18.27 -19.66 14.42
CA LYS A 464 -17.75 -20.48 15.52
C LYS A 464 -17.00 -19.66 16.57
N ALA A 465 -16.13 -18.73 16.16
CA ALA A 465 -15.38 -17.89 17.08
C ALA A 465 -16.31 -16.99 17.90
N VAL A 466 -17.29 -16.34 17.25
CA VAL A 466 -18.28 -15.51 17.94
C VAL A 466 -19.10 -16.35 18.92
N LYS A 467 -19.59 -17.51 18.50
CA LYS A 467 -20.31 -18.44 19.37
C LYS A 467 -19.48 -18.85 20.59
N ALA A 468 -18.21 -19.19 20.40
CA ALA A 468 -17.30 -19.54 21.49
C ALA A 468 -17.12 -18.36 22.47
N CYS A 469 -16.91 -17.14 21.99
CA CYS A 469 -16.82 -15.95 22.86
C CYS A 469 -18.12 -15.70 23.65
N ILE A 470 -19.30 -15.91 23.04
CA ILE A 470 -20.59 -15.81 23.74
C ILE A 470 -20.67 -16.86 24.84
N GLU A 471 -20.28 -18.11 24.56
CA GLU A 471 -20.28 -19.22 25.52
C GLU A 471 -19.29 -19.00 26.69
N MET A 472 -18.16 -18.33 26.46
CA MET A 472 -17.25 -17.88 27.52
C MET A 472 -17.90 -16.83 28.44
N GLY A 473 -18.93 -16.12 27.95
CA GLY A 473 -19.67 -15.08 28.65
C GLY A 473 -19.24 -13.66 28.29
N TYR A 474 -18.69 -13.44 27.08
CA TYR A 474 -18.56 -12.11 26.52
C TYR A 474 -19.91 -11.60 26.00
N ASP A 475 -20.25 -10.36 26.33
CA ASP A 475 -21.37 -9.63 25.71
C ASP A 475 -20.90 -8.60 24.68
N TYR A 476 -19.59 -8.48 24.46
CA TYR A 476 -19.01 -7.56 23.48
C TYR A 476 -17.85 -8.26 22.78
N ILE A 477 -17.96 -8.42 21.46
CA ILE A 477 -17.05 -9.22 20.64
C ILE A 477 -16.56 -8.36 19.49
N ALA A 478 -15.28 -8.47 19.15
CA ALA A 478 -14.65 -7.70 18.09
C ALA A 478 -14.20 -8.60 16.95
N LEU A 479 -14.72 -8.35 15.75
CA LEU A 479 -14.36 -9.09 14.53
C LEU A 479 -13.10 -8.50 13.92
N GLY A 480 -11.98 -9.24 14.02
CA GLY A 480 -10.69 -8.87 13.45
C GLY A 480 -10.52 -9.33 12.00
N GLY A 481 -9.44 -8.91 11.33
CA GLY A 481 -9.07 -9.42 10.00
C GLY A 481 -9.90 -8.92 8.81
N LEU A 482 -10.97 -8.14 9.03
CA LEU A 482 -11.95 -7.80 7.99
C LEU A 482 -11.79 -6.42 7.32
N ALA A 483 -10.83 -5.60 7.75
CA ALA A 483 -10.63 -4.23 7.24
C ALA A 483 -10.55 -4.13 5.70
N ARG A 484 -10.08 -5.21 5.06
CA ARG A 484 -9.81 -5.31 3.61
C ARG A 484 -10.84 -6.13 2.86
N THR A 485 -11.69 -6.84 3.58
CA THR A 485 -12.64 -7.82 3.02
C THR A 485 -13.78 -7.09 2.32
N PRO A 486 -14.12 -7.39 1.05
CA PRO A 486 -15.23 -6.76 0.32
C PRO A 486 -16.57 -6.84 1.07
N SER A 487 -17.46 -5.87 0.88
CA SER A 487 -18.68 -5.77 1.72
C SER A 487 -19.60 -6.96 1.54
N LYS A 488 -19.69 -7.50 0.32
CA LYS A 488 -20.47 -8.72 0.03
C LYS A 488 -19.96 -9.91 0.85
N GLN A 489 -18.64 -10.08 0.99
CA GLN A 489 -18.04 -11.15 1.80
C GLN A 489 -18.25 -10.92 3.30
N ILE A 490 -18.14 -9.67 3.78
CA ILE A 490 -18.47 -9.35 5.18
C ILE A 490 -19.95 -9.69 5.46
N ILE A 491 -20.86 -9.38 4.53
CA ILE A 491 -22.28 -9.75 4.67
C ILE A 491 -22.45 -11.27 4.83
N GLU A 492 -21.75 -12.10 4.05
CA GLU A 492 -21.82 -13.56 4.22
C GLU A 492 -21.31 -14.03 5.59
N ILE A 493 -20.22 -13.42 6.08
CA ILE A 493 -19.72 -13.68 7.43
C ILE A 493 -20.77 -13.31 8.49
N LEU A 494 -21.37 -12.12 8.37
CA LEU A 494 -22.37 -11.65 9.32
C LEU A 494 -23.66 -12.47 9.26
N LYS A 495 -24.06 -12.99 8.09
CA LYS A 495 -25.17 -13.95 7.98
C LYS A 495 -24.89 -15.25 8.74
N ALA A 496 -23.66 -15.75 8.70
CA ALA A 496 -23.29 -16.96 9.46
C ALA A 496 -23.21 -16.69 10.97
N VAL A 497 -22.83 -15.47 11.37
CA VAL A 497 -22.79 -15.03 12.78
C VAL A 497 -24.20 -14.76 13.35
N HIS A 498 -25.11 -14.25 12.53
CA HIS A 498 -26.46 -13.78 12.91
C HIS A 498 -27.25 -14.76 13.80
N PRO A 499 -27.32 -16.07 13.51
CA PRO A 499 -28.08 -17.04 14.33
C PRO A 499 -27.57 -17.22 15.77
N HIS A 500 -26.35 -16.77 16.07
CA HIS A 500 -25.74 -16.92 17.40
C HIS A 500 -25.92 -15.70 18.29
N LEU A 501 -26.43 -14.58 17.75
CA LEU A 501 -26.54 -13.34 18.49
C LEU A 501 -27.67 -13.38 19.50
N THR A 502 -27.42 -12.80 20.67
CA THR A 502 -28.43 -12.57 21.72
C THR A 502 -28.81 -11.10 21.76
N PRO A 503 -29.93 -10.71 22.40
CA PRO A 503 -30.28 -9.29 22.56
C PRO A 503 -29.17 -8.43 23.17
N ASN A 504 -28.32 -9.01 24.03
CA ASN A 504 -27.27 -8.27 24.74
C ASN A 504 -25.90 -8.32 24.02
N THR A 505 -25.76 -9.11 22.95
CA THR A 505 -24.49 -9.25 22.24
C THR A 505 -24.15 -7.98 21.47
N ARG A 506 -23.04 -7.33 21.77
CA ARG A 506 -22.46 -6.24 20.99
C ARG A 506 -21.40 -6.80 20.05
N LEU A 507 -21.42 -6.36 18.80
CA LEU A 507 -20.42 -6.69 17.80
C LEU A 507 -19.70 -5.44 17.30
N HIS A 508 -18.38 -5.43 17.42
CA HIS A 508 -17.50 -4.44 16.85
C HIS A 508 -16.87 -4.96 15.55
N LEU A 509 -16.87 -4.15 14.49
CA LEU A 509 -16.23 -4.50 13.23
C LEU A 509 -14.95 -3.68 13.01
N PHE A 510 -13.78 -4.33 13.10
CA PHE A 510 -12.51 -3.61 13.03
C PHE A 510 -12.16 -3.09 11.63
N GLY A 511 -11.84 -1.80 11.56
CA GLY A 511 -11.26 -1.15 10.39
C GLY A 511 -12.19 -0.98 9.19
N VAL A 512 -13.50 -1.20 9.34
CA VAL A 512 -14.48 -1.14 8.24
C VAL A 512 -15.47 0.01 8.45
N ALA A 513 -15.32 1.08 7.67
CA ALA A 513 -16.30 2.16 7.57
C ALA A 513 -16.78 2.34 6.13
N ARG A 514 -17.95 1.78 5.80
CA ARG A 514 -18.51 1.80 4.44
C ARG A 514 -19.93 2.32 4.46
N MET A 515 -20.10 3.56 4.02
CA MET A 515 -21.36 4.29 4.14
C MET A 515 -22.55 3.52 3.54
N ASN A 516 -22.35 2.95 2.35
CA ASN A 516 -23.37 2.19 1.63
C ASN A 516 -23.71 0.82 2.25
N ALA A 517 -22.90 0.32 3.18
CA ALA A 517 -23.09 -0.99 3.81
C ALA A 517 -23.65 -0.90 5.24
N ILE A 518 -23.69 0.30 5.83
CA ILE A 518 -24.19 0.51 7.21
C ILE A 518 -25.57 -0.12 7.43
N PRO A 519 -26.59 0.07 6.56
CA PRO A 519 -27.91 -0.52 6.80
C PRO A 519 -27.85 -2.05 6.89
N ALA A 520 -27.14 -2.71 5.98
CA ALA A 520 -26.99 -4.15 5.97
C ALA A 520 -26.18 -4.67 7.17
N PHE A 521 -25.06 -4.00 7.52
CA PHE A 521 -24.24 -4.39 8.67
C PHE A 521 -25.01 -4.25 9.99
N ARG A 522 -25.76 -3.15 10.14
CA ARG A 522 -26.63 -2.91 11.28
C ARG A 522 -27.71 -3.98 11.39
N HIS A 523 -28.38 -4.28 10.28
CA HIS A 523 -29.43 -5.30 10.21
C HIS A 523 -28.95 -6.68 10.65
N LEU A 524 -27.68 -7.00 10.33
CA LEU A 524 -27.03 -8.26 10.70
C LEU A 524 -26.38 -8.24 12.10
N GLY A 525 -26.55 -7.17 12.87
CA GLY A 525 -26.18 -7.12 14.28
C GLY A 525 -24.85 -6.46 14.62
N ILE A 526 -24.23 -5.72 13.69
CA ILE A 526 -23.08 -4.86 14.06
C ILE A 526 -23.57 -3.67 14.90
N THR A 527 -22.95 -3.50 16.07
CA THR A 527 -23.27 -2.42 17.03
C THR A 527 -22.18 -1.35 17.12
N SER A 528 -20.99 -1.60 16.57
CA SER A 528 -19.94 -0.59 16.49
C SER A 528 -18.90 -0.92 15.42
N PHE A 529 -18.13 0.08 15.01
CA PHE A 529 -17.03 -0.07 14.06
C PHE A 529 -16.01 1.05 14.25
N ASP A 530 -14.79 0.86 13.76
CA ASP A 530 -13.78 1.91 13.72
C ASP A 530 -13.23 2.14 12.31
N SER A 531 -12.80 3.37 12.02
CA SER A 531 -11.98 3.65 10.83
C SER A 531 -11.35 5.03 10.82
N ALA A 532 -10.05 5.11 10.49
CA ALA A 532 -9.39 6.37 10.16
C ALA A 532 -9.53 6.76 8.67
N SER A 533 -10.31 6.02 7.88
CA SER A 533 -10.38 6.21 6.42
C SER A 533 -10.88 7.60 6.00
N PRO A 534 -11.96 8.18 6.59
CA PRO A 534 -12.41 9.52 6.23
C PRO A 534 -11.33 10.59 6.47
N LEU A 535 -10.65 10.49 7.61
CA LEU A 535 -9.56 11.37 8.01
C LEU A 535 -8.37 11.26 7.04
N ARG A 536 -7.82 10.06 6.85
CA ARG A 536 -6.57 9.85 6.10
C ARG A 536 -6.71 10.14 4.60
N ARG A 537 -7.91 9.97 4.02
CA ARG A 537 -8.15 10.30 2.60
C ARG A 537 -7.90 11.77 2.29
N ALA A 538 -7.96 12.67 3.29
CA ALA A 538 -7.67 14.09 3.10
C ALA A 538 -6.25 14.36 2.56
N TRP A 539 -5.28 13.48 2.81
CA TRP A 539 -3.91 13.61 2.26
C TRP A 539 -3.39 12.37 1.52
N LEU A 540 -3.97 11.19 1.72
CA LEU A 540 -3.60 9.98 0.97
C LEU A 540 -4.43 9.78 -0.32
N GLY A 541 -5.56 10.49 -0.46
CA GLY A 541 -6.42 10.41 -1.64
C GLY A 541 -5.79 11.07 -2.88
N SER A 542 -6.04 10.48 -4.05
CA SER A 542 -5.57 10.99 -5.35
C SER A 542 -6.58 11.90 -6.07
N GLY A 543 -7.71 12.20 -5.43
CA GLY A 543 -8.80 13.00 -6.01
C GLY A 543 -10.06 13.14 -5.13
N ASP A 544 -10.16 12.41 -4.02
CA ASP A 544 -11.27 12.46 -3.07
C ASP A 544 -10.78 12.96 -1.70
N ASN A 545 -10.22 14.17 -1.67
CA ASN A 545 -9.58 14.72 -0.47
C ASN A 545 -10.56 15.51 0.41
N TYR A 546 -11.60 16.11 -0.17
CA TYR A 546 -12.64 16.86 0.55
C TYR A 546 -14.00 16.20 0.32
N ASN A 547 -14.72 15.89 1.39
CA ASN A 547 -16.06 15.31 1.35
C ASN A 547 -17.12 16.37 1.67
N SER A 548 -18.27 16.31 1.00
CA SER A 548 -19.45 17.14 1.31
C SER A 548 -20.58 16.31 1.93
N LEU A 549 -21.51 17.00 2.62
CA LEU A 549 -22.70 16.37 3.20
C LEU A 549 -23.61 15.74 2.14
N SER A 550 -23.66 16.31 0.92
CA SER A 550 -24.37 15.74 -0.23
C SER A 550 -23.83 14.39 -0.72
N GLY A 551 -22.65 13.98 -0.24
CA GLY A 551 -21.95 12.79 -0.68
C GLY A 551 -21.00 12.99 -1.86
N LYS A 552 -21.01 14.17 -2.50
CA LYS A 552 -19.97 14.55 -3.47
C LYS A 552 -18.59 14.63 -2.80
N LYS A 553 -17.57 14.27 -3.56
CA LYS A 553 -16.15 14.30 -3.17
C LYS A 553 -15.35 15.14 -4.17
N TYR A 554 -14.31 15.79 -3.68
CA TYR A 554 -13.51 16.75 -4.44
C TYR A 554 -12.02 16.56 -4.21
N ALA A 555 -11.23 16.88 -5.24
CA ALA A 555 -9.78 16.90 -5.13
C ALA A 555 -9.35 18.19 -4.44
N ALA A 556 -8.42 18.11 -3.48
CA ALA A 556 -7.83 19.29 -2.89
C ALA A 556 -6.82 19.91 -3.87
N ILE A 557 -6.76 21.24 -3.91
CA ILE A 557 -5.92 22.00 -4.85
C ILE A 557 -4.47 21.94 -4.39
N ARG A 558 -3.57 21.38 -5.21
CA ARG A 558 -2.18 21.15 -4.83
C ARG A 558 -1.33 22.40 -4.95
N VAL A 559 -0.91 22.95 -3.81
CA VAL A 559 -0.01 24.11 -3.74
C VAL A 559 1.10 23.83 -2.70
N PRO A 560 1.99 22.85 -2.93
CA PRO A 560 3.04 22.54 -1.95
C PRO A 560 4.06 23.69 -1.84
N PRO A 561 4.70 23.85 -0.67
CA PRO A 561 5.67 24.92 -0.47
C PRO A 561 6.93 24.72 -1.31
N VAL A 562 7.43 25.81 -1.91
CA VAL A 562 8.74 25.81 -2.57
C VAL A 562 9.85 25.70 -1.54
N ASP A 563 9.74 26.49 -0.48
CA ASP A 563 10.67 26.50 0.64
C ASP A 563 10.15 25.54 1.71
N GLY A 564 10.67 24.32 1.72
CA GLY A 564 10.29 23.30 2.70
C GLY A 564 10.83 21.92 2.38
N TYR A 565 10.44 20.94 3.18
CA TYR A 565 10.91 19.55 3.05
C TYR A 565 10.24 18.77 1.90
N GLY A 566 9.43 19.43 1.07
CA GLY A 566 8.69 18.82 -0.04
C GLY A 566 9.62 18.16 -1.06
N VAL A 567 9.64 16.82 -1.09
CA VAL A 567 10.49 16.03 -2.00
C VAL A 567 10.24 16.39 -3.47
N ARG A 568 9.01 16.79 -3.82
CA ARG A 568 8.63 17.08 -5.19
C ARG A 568 9.24 18.38 -5.73
N VAL A 569 9.09 19.48 -4.98
CA VAL A 569 9.63 20.79 -5.39
C VAL A 569 11.16 20.79 -5.35
N ARG A 570 11.75 20.21 -4.30
CA ARG A 570 13.20 20.03 -4.19
C ARG A 570 13.81 19.32 -5.41
N ARG A 571 13.17 18.26 -5.91
CA ARG A 571 13.66 17.54 -7.09
C ARG A 571 13.51 18.32 -8.38
N LEU A 572 12.50 19.18 -8.51
CA LEU A 572 12.37 20.06 -9.68
C LEU A 572 13.49 21.09 -9.74
N LEU A 573 13.88 21.61 -8.56
CA LEU A 573 15.04 22.49 -8.42
C LEU A 573 16.34 21.75 -8.75
N GLU A 574 16.54 20.55 -8.19
CA GLU A 574 17.71 19.69 -8.48
C GLU A 574 17.81 19.33 -9.97
N ALA A 575 16.68 19.12 -10.65
CA ALA A 575 16.61 18.79 -12.07
C ALA A 575 16.71 20.02 -13.00
N GLY A 576 16.79 21.24 -12.46
CA GLY A 576 16.91 22.48 -13.25
C GLY A 576 15.69 22.78 -14.13
N VAL A 577 14.52 22.22 -13.81
CA VAL A 577 13.29 22.33 -14.62
C VAL A 577 12.73 23.76 -14.59
N ALA A 578 12.82 24.42 -13.43
CA ALA A 578 12.40 25.80 -13.25
C ALA A 578 13.30 26.47 -12.20
N LYS A 579 13.50 27.77 -12.33
CA LYS A 579 14.22 28.58 -11.33
C LYS A 579 13.39 28.68 -10.06
N ARG A 580 14.07 28.76 -8.91
CA ARG A 580 13.42 28.88 -7.60
C ARG A 580 12.51 30.10 -7.51
N GLU A 581 12.96 31.22 -8.06
CA GLU A 581 12.21 32.49 -8.08
C GLU A 581 10.91 32.33 -8.87
N THR A 582 10.95 31.62 -10.01
CA THR A 582 9.77 31.34 -10.83
C THR A 582 8.77 30.47 -10.07
N LEU A 583 9.23 29.38 -9.45
CA LEU A 583 8.35 28.52 -8.66
C LEU A 583 7.75 29.27 -7.48
N LYS A 584 8.54 30.14 -6.82
CA LYS A 584 8.08 30.95 -5.70
C LYS A 584 7.01 31.95 -6.12
N SER A 585 7.19 32.61 -7.27
CA SER A 585 6.18 33.52 -7.83
C SER A 585 4.88 32.76 -8.11
N LEU A 586 4.95 31.64 -8.83
CA LEU A 586 3.77 30.84 -9.18
C LEU A 586 3.05 30.26 -7.94
N GLU A 587 3.82 29.85 -6.93
CA GLU A 587 3.28 29.42 -5.64
C GLU A 587 2.47 30.55 -4.97
N GLN A 588 3.03 31.75 -4.89
CA GLN A 588 2.37 32.91 -4.27
C GLN A 588 1.15 33.37 -5.08
N ASP A 589 1.26 33.37 -6.41
CA ASP A 589 0.15 33.70 -7.31
C ASP A 589 -1.02 32.73 -7.12
N ALA A 590 -0.75 31.42 -7.04
CA ALA A 590 -1.78 30.42 -6.79
C ALA A 590 -2.46 30.60 -5.41
N LEU A 591 -1.69 30.84 -4.34
CA LEU A 591 -2.25 31.08 -3.00
C LEU A 591 -3.10 32.36 -2.96
N LYS A 592 -2.58 33.45 -3.54
CA LYS A 592 -3.30 34.74 -3.63
C LYS A 592 -4.59 34.60 -4.43
N ALA A 593 -4.54 33.92 -5.58
CA ALA A 593 -5.69 33.71 -6.43
C ALA A 593 -6.81 32.91 -5.74
N LEU A 594 -6.45 31.86 -4.99
CA LEU A 594 -7.41 31.08 -4.21
C LEU A 594 -8.09 31.90 -3.10
N ARG A 595 -7.33 32.76 -2.40
CA ARG A 595 -7.86 33.65 -1.36
C ARG A 595 -8.77 34.73 -1.95
N GLN A 596 -8.35 35.35 -3.07
CA GLN A 596 -9.16 36.35 -3.75
C GLN A 596 -10.46 35.76 -4.31
N PHE A 597 -10.41 34.55 -4.86
CA PHE A 597 -11.59 33.79 -5.28
C PHE A 597 -12.57 33.58 -4.14
N ASP A 598 -12.06 33.19 -2.97
CA ASP A 598 -12.89 32.95 -1.79
C ASP A 598 -13.64 34.22 -1.34
N THR A 599 -13.00 35.38 -1.46
CA THR A 599 -13.62 36.69 -1.18
C THR A 599 -14.46 37.26 -2.33
N GLY A 600 -14.54 36.59 -3.48
CA GLY A 600 -15.28 37.05 -4.66
C GLY A 600 -14.55 38.12 -5.50
N ASN A 601 -13.24 38.31 -5.28
CA ASN A 601 -12.40 39.33 -5.93
C ASN A 601 -11.66 38.81 -7.17
N LEU A 602 -11.79 37.52 -7.51
CA LEU A 602 -11.20 36.91 -8.69
C LEU A 602 -12.18 35.91 -9.29
N SER A 603 -12.28 35.86 -10.62
CA SER A 603 -13.18 34.91 -11.29
C SER A 603 -12.63 33.49 -11.22
N LEU A 604 -13.50 32.50 -11.42
CA LEU A 604 -13.11 31.09 -11.40
C LEU A 604 -12.03 30.78 -12.44
N ASP A 605 -12.20 31.26 -13.68
CA ASP A 605 -11.27 30.96 -14.77
C ASP A 605 -9.89 31.56 -14.52
N GLU A 606 -9.82 32.79 -14.02
CA GLU A 606 -8.56 33.43 -13.63
C GLU A 606 -7.87 32.67 -12.48
N THR A 607 -8.63 32.25 -11.45
CA THR A 607 -8.08 31.45 -10.34
C THR A 607 -7.54 30.12 -10.83
N LEU A 608 -8.29 29.43 -11.69
CA LEU A 608 -7.92 28.14 -12.23
C LEU A 608 -6.65 28.23 -13.08
N GLU A 609 -6.50 29.30 -13.87
CA GLU A 609 -5.28 29.57 -14.64
C GLU A 609 -4.05 29.66 -13.73
N LYS A 610 -4.11 30.47 -12.65
CA LYS A 610 -2.97 30.65 -11.72
C LYS A 610 -2.61 29.36 -10.98
N VAL A 611 -3.62 28.61 -10.55
CA VAL A 611 -3.43 27.31 -9.89
C VAL A 611 -2.79 26.29 -10.83
N LEU A 612 -3.28 26.18 -12.07
CA LEU A 612 -2.77 25.22 -13.04
C LEU A 612 -1.36 25.56 -13.51
N ALA A 613 -0.99 26.85 -13.58
CA ALA A 613 0.37 27.27 -13.91
C ALA A 613 1.40 26.72 -12.92
N TYR A 614 1.05 26.66 -11.62
CA TYR A 614 1.91 26.02 -10.61
C TYR A 614 1.82 24.49 -10.63
N ASP A 615 0.59 23.94 -10.67
CA ASP A 615 0.35 22.50 -10.65
C ASP A 615 1.06 21.77 -11.80
N GLU A 616 1.08 22.37 -13.00
CA GLU A 616 1.71 21.81 -14.18
C GLU A 616 3.22 21.51 -13.99
N LEU A 617 3.93 22.41 -13.31
CA LEU A 617 5.35 22.24 -12.99
C LEU A 617 5.55 21.23 -11.86
N VAL A 618 4.74 21.33 -10.81
CA VAL A 618 4.88 20.51 -9.61
C VAL A 618 4.52 19.04 -9.89
N GLU A 619 3.61 18.79 -10.83
CA GLU A 619 3.14 17.44 -11.16
C GLU A 619 3.99 16.71 -12.21
N LEU A 620 5.16 17.25 -12.57
CA LEU A 620 6.13 16.57 -13.43
C LEU A 620 6.67 15.28 -12.79
N PRO A 621 7.10 14.29 -13.60
CA PRO A 621 7.78 13.10 -13.14
C PRO A 621 9.06 13.43 -12.36
N ARG A 622 9.53 12.46 -11.56
CA ARG A 622 10.63 12.66 -10.59
C ARG A 622 11.97 13.05 -11.22
N ASP A 623 12.13 12.87 -12.52
CA ASP A 623 13.30 13.21 -13.34
C ASP A 623 13.12 14.51 -14.15
N GLY A 624 12.01 15.23 -13.95
CA GLY A 624 11.69 16.46 -14.69
C GLY A 624 11.29 16.24 -16.15
N LYS A 625 11.36 15.00 -16.67
CA LYS A 625 11.07 14.67 -18.07
C LYS A 625 9.65 14.14 -18.20
N ALA A 626 8.72 15.02 -18.53
CA ALA A 626 7.39 14.60 -18.97
C ALA A 626 7.30 14.58 -20.48
N ASP A 627 6.81 13.47 -21.05
CA ASP A 627 6.21 13.50 -22.38
C ASP A 627 5.13 14.61 -22.42
N PRO A 628 5.19 15.57 -23.36
CA PRO A 628 4.22 16.65 -23.49
C PRO A 628 2.77 16.15 -23.52
N LYS A 629 2.50 15.00 -24.15
CA LYS A 629 1.14 14.41 -24.15
C LYS A 629 0.72 13.94 -22.77
N ALA A 630 1.62 13.32 -22.01
CA ALA A 630 1.36 12.89 -20.65
C ALA A 630 1.16 14.08 -19.69
N GLN A 631 1.90 15.18 -19.88
CA GLN A 631 1.73 16.44 -19.14
C GLN A 631 0.38 17.08 -19.44
N ALA A 632 0.03 17.26 -20.72
CA ALA A 632 -1.26 17.80 -21.14
C ALA A 632 -2.44 16.98 -20.58
N LYS A 633 -2.35 15.65 -20.62
CA LYS A 633 -3.37 14.76 -20.05
C LYS A 633 -3.54 14.92 -18.53
N ARG A 634 -2.44 15.14 -17.79
CA ARG A 634 -2.50 15.38 -16.34
C ARG A 634 -3.12 16.74 -16.04
N ARG A 635 -2.64 17.79 -16.73
CA ARG A 635 -3.18 19.15 -16.62
C ARG A 635 -4.69 19.17 -16.86
N ALA A 636 -5.15 18.58 -17.97
CA ALA A 636 -6.58 18.50 -18.30
C ALA A 636 -7.39 17.76 -17.22
N LYS A 637 -6.83 16.70 -16.63
CA LYS A 637 -7.50 15.99 -15.51
C LYS A 637 -7.62 16.88 -14.28
N HIS A 638 -6.56 17.59 -13.91
CA HIS A 638 -6.54 18.47 -12.74
C HIS A 638 -7.45 19.67 -12.95
N GLU A 639 -7.47 20.24 -14.15
CA GLU A 639 -8.38 21.30 -14.56
C GLU A 639 -9.84 20.92 -14.29
N VAL A 640 -10.29 19.75 -14.76
CA VAL A 640 -11.66 19.26 -14.50
C VAL A 640 -11.94 19.10 -13.00
N MET A 641 -11.00 18.56 -12.24
CA MET A 641 -11.19 18.32 -10.80
C MET A 641 -11.22 19.63 -10.00
N TYR A 642 -10.33 20.58 -10.29
CA TYR A 642 -10.23 21.86 -9.61
C TYR A 642 -11.38 22.79 -10.01
N ARG A 643 -11.74 22.83 -11.30
CA ARG A 643 -12.93 23.55 -11.78
C ARG A 643 -14.18 23.12 -11.03
N LYS A 644 -14.45 21.81 -10.95
CA LYS A 644 -15.60 21.27 -10.21
C LYS A 644 -15.62 21.70 -8.74
N LEU A 645 -14.46 21.72 -8.07
CA LEU A 645 -14.36 22.17 -6.67
C LEU A 645 -14.65 23.67 -6.54
N LEU A 646 -14.08 24.50 -7.42
CA LEU A 646 -14.26 25.95 -7.42
C LEU A 646 -15.68 26.35 -7.85
N GLU A 647 -16.34 25.60 -8.73
CA GLU A 647 -17.74 25.84 -9.11
C GLU A 647 -18.69 25.53 -7.94
N ASP A 648 -18.55 24.34 -7.32
CA ASP A 648 -19.46 23.91 -6.27
C ASP A 648 -19.21 24.64 -4.93
N THR A 649 -18.01 25.23 -4.72
CA THR A 649 -17.56 25.89 -3.47
C THR A 649 -18.02 25.23 -2.16
N PRO A 650 -17.88 23.90 -2.01
CA PRO A 650 -18.58 23.16 -0.96
C PRO A 650 -18.20 23.58 0.47
N TRP A 651 -17.01 24.15 0.66
CA TRP A 651 -16.57 24.68 1.97
C TRP A 651 -17.35 25.91 2.41
N LYS A 652 -17.85 26.74 1.48
CA LYS A 652 -18.68 27.92 1.81
C LYS A 652 -20.05 27.52 2.36
N SER A 653 -20.59 26.40 1.88
CA SER A 653 -21.88 25.85 2.33
C SER A 653 -21.77 24.99 3.59
N CYS A 654 -20.56 24.70 4.08
CA CYS A 654 -20.36 23.79 5.19
C CYS A 654 -20.33 24.54 6.54
N ASP A 655 -21.22 24.15 7.44
CA ASP A 655 -21.34 24.78 8.75
C ASP A 655 -20.33 24.31 9.81
N CYS A 656 -19.34 23.49 9.45
CA CYS A 656 -18.39 22.98 10.42
C CYS A 656 -17.41 24.08 10.88
N PRO A 657 -16.94 24.06 12.16
CA PRO A 657 -16.03 25.08 12.69
C PRO A 657 -14.82 25.33 11.80
N ILE A 658 -14.21 24.27 11.26
CA ILE A 658 -13.04 24.36 10.38
C ILE A 658 -13.35 25.12 9.10
N CYS A 659 -14.43 24.78 8.38
CA CYS A 659 -14.77 25.48 7.14
C CYS A 659 -15.13 26.94 7.40
N LYS A 660 -15.79 27.26 8.52
CA LYS A 660 -16.09 28.64 8.93
C LYS A 660 -14.84 29.44 9.26
N GLU A 661 -13.88 28.83 9.94
CA GLU A 661 -12.67 29.48 10.43
C GLU A 661 -11.64 29.70 9.31
N ILE A 662 -11.29 28.65 8.57
CA ILE A 662 -10.15 28.69 7.63
C ILE A 662 -10.57 28.83 6.16
N GLN A 663 -11.88 28.74 5.88
CA GLN A 663 -12.47 28.97 4.55
C GLN A 663 -11.75 28.19 3.44
N VAL A 664 -11.35 28.82 2.32
CA VAL A 664 -10.66 28.15 1.20
C VAL A 664 -9.41 27.38 1.61
N GLU A 665 -8.74 27.74 2.71
CA GLU A 665 -7.53 27.05 3.17
C GLU A 665 -7.76 25.56 3.44
N VAL A 666 -9.01 25.16 3.77
CA VAL A 666 -9.35 23.74 3.99
C VAL A 666 -9.20 22.90 2.73
N VAL A 667 -9.41 23.48 1.55
CA VAL A 667 -9.33 22.77 0.26
C VAL A 667 -7.97 22.86 -0.41
N ILE A 668 -7.02 23.58 0.19
CA ILE A 668 -5.63 23.63 -0.27
C ILE A 668 -4.85 22.42 0.28
N PHE A 669 -4.26 21.63 -0.62
CA PHE A 669 -3.35 20.54 -0.27
C PHE A 669 -1.96 21.13 -0.03
N ARG A 670 -1.69 21.51 1.23
CA ARG A 670 -0.44 22.17 1.64
C ARG A 670 -0.20 22.04 3.15
N GLY A 671 0.92 21.42 3.54
CA GLY A 671 1.33 21.32 4.94
C GLY A 671 0.43 20.46 5.81
N ASN A 672 0.87 20.18 7.03
CA ASN A 672 0.13 19.28 7.93
C ASN A 672 -1.14 19.94 8.49
N ASN A 673 -1.10 21.22 8.85
CA ASN A 673 -2.22 21.91 9.49
C ASN A 673 -3.48 21.95 8.62
N ARG A 674 -3.38 22.29 7.32
CA ARG A 674 -4.53 22.25 6.40
C ARG A 674 -4.98 20.82 6.13
N ASN A 675 -4.03 19.92 5.85
CA ASN A 675 -4.34 18.54 5.49
C ASN A 675 -5.07 17.79 6.62
N ARG A 676 -4.62 17.95 7.87
CA ARG A 676 -5.25 17.34 9.05
C ARG A 676 -6.59 17.99 9.40
N ARG A 677 -6.72 19.32 9.32
CA ARG A 677 -8.00 20.01 9.47
C ARG A 677 -9.02 19.55 8.43
N ARG A 678 -8.62 19.38 7.17
CA ARG A 678 -9.46 18.75 6.13
C ARG A 678 -9.83 17.30 6.49
N GLY A 679 -8.92 16.55 7.11
CA GLY A 679 -9.20 15.23 7.67
C GLY A 679 -10.26 15.26 8.76
N PHE A 680 -10.17 16.19 9.71
CA PHE A 680 -11.17 16.36 10.77
C PHE A 680 -12.54 16.76 10.21
N HIS A 681 -12.56 17.65 9.21
CA HIS A 681 -13.76 17.97 8.44
C HIS A 681 -14.36 16.72 7.78
N ASN A 682 -13.56 15.90 7.10
CA ASN A 682 -14.05 14.68 6.47
C ASN A 682 -14.63 13.69 7.50
N THR A 683 -14.03 13.59 8.69
CA THR A 683 -14.56 12.80 9.80
C THR A 683 -15.90 13.36 10.28
N TYR A 684 -16.02 14.68 10.42
CA TYR A 684 -17.28 15.34 10.74
C TYR A 684 -18.37 15.02 9.70
N VAL A 685 -18.08 15.19 8.40
CA VAL A 685 -19.03 14.89 7.32
C VAL A 685 -19.43 13.41 7.33
N PHE A 686 -18.48 12.51 7.52
CA PHE A 686 -18.77 11.08 7.64
C PHE A 686 -19.70 10.80 8.82
N TYR A 687 -19.41 11.37 9.98
CA TYR A 687 -20.20 11.15 11.19
C TYR A 687 -21.63 11.72 11.08
N GLN A 688 -21.80 12.92 10.51
CA GLN A 688 -23.13 13.49 10.28
C GLN A 688 -23.97 12.61 9.35
N ARG A 689 -23.39 12.14 8.24
CA ARG A 689 -24.08 11.22 7.32
C ARG A 689 -24.40 9.88 7.97
N PHE A 690 -23.47 9.34 8.77
CA PHE A 690 -23.69 8.14 9.57
C PHE A 690 -24.88 8.31 10.51
N LYS A 691 -24.92 9.39 11.30
CA LYS A 691 -26.03 9.69 12.23
C LYS A 691 -27.36 9.84 11.49
N GLN A 692 -27.37 10.49 10.32
CA GLN A 692 -28.57 10.61 9.50
C GLN A 692 -29.07 9.25 9.01
N ILE A 693 -28.19 8.37 8.54
CA ILE A 693 -28.56 7.00 8.13
C ILE A 693 -29.13 6.23 9.31
N ILE A 694 -28.47 6.27 10.48
CA ILE A 694 -28.96 5.58 11.67
C ILE A 694 -30.35 6.10 12.08
N LYS A 695 -30.55 7.43 12.06
CA LYS A 695 -31.85 8.06 12.36
C LYS A 695 -32.96 7.64 11.39
N ASN A 696 -32.64 7.41 10.13
CA ASN A 696 -33.61 6.94 9.13
C ASN A 696 -33.93 5.43 9.24
N LEU A 697 -33.12 4.68 10.01
CA LEU A 697 -33.28 3.23 10.23
C LEU A 697 -33.88 2.90 11.61
N THR A 698 -34.01 3.89 12.49
CA THR A 698 -34.76 3.84 13.75
C THR A 698 -36.17 4.35 13.52
#